data_AF-A0A3Q4GQZ1-F1
#
_entry.id   AF-A0A3Q4GQZ1-F1
#
_cell.length_a   1.000
_cell.length_b   1.000
_cell.length_c   1.000
_cell.angle_alpha   90.00
_cell.angle_beta   90.00
_cell.angle_gamma   90.00
#
_symmetry.space_group_name_H-M   'P 1'
#
loop_
_entity.id
_entity.type
_entity.pdbx_description
1 polymer ?
#
loop_
_entity_poly.entity_id
_entity_poly.type
_entity_poly.pdbx_seq_one_letter_code
_entity_poly.pdbx_strand_id
1 'polypeptide(L)'
;MSFLRISISLIAALFVGAAHGAWEQGTVVPVRLDPTARSESETEPWRTLSAEESEKEAEMRVYRLDVFGMQLVLRLEPDQTFLAPGFVFHIVGTPVSEPTTKPNSGAEPGCFYSGTVNGDERSAAALNLCHGLRGGFYFKGEEYFIQPLNSTEFLGTDEDVHTIRRRGRAASAEESTSKCGVNEDEERVPKNLGKAASHGAPNADQTAHHRARRFVSTPRYLEIMLVADQSMAEFHGTGLKPYLLTIMAVASRLYRHPSIHNSISLAVVKLLVVYEEERGPQVSSNAAMTLRNFCKWQRQHNPPSDRHPEHYDTAVLFTRTDLCGAHSCDTLGMADVGTVCDPDRSCSIIEDDGLQAAFTVAHELGHVFNMPHDDAQLCSGVNGAHWGSHMMASTLSNLDQQQPWSPCSALMVTTFLDNGHGQCLLDKPVKPQPLPQPLPGAVYDADYQCRLTFGEDSQHCPDLSTTCAALWCTVTTSNGLLVCQTKNFPWADGTPCGHDSYCLAGHCLSKSQAAKEQTPVNGGWGPWGPWGDCSRTCGGGVQYSFRACDNPLPKNGGKYCEGKRIQYRSCNTEVCPDTNGLSFREEQCLAHNDMSAQVSLGSGEGVEWVPKYAGVSPKDRCKLVCRAKGTGYFFVLKSKVADGTPCSPDSTSVCVQGQCVKAGCDRIIGSNRRFDKCGVCGGAGSTCKKVSGSMERARPGYQDVVTIPAGATHLDIKQRAPASSRHDNSYLAVRRQDGTYLLNGDYKLMTMETDIPLPGALLRYSGSSATLERIRSFSPLPEALTIQVLSVGESPRPRVKYSYFAPRPNHAASSSNNNNVGGRRKSINAIQEVGGAEWTLREWGPCSQTCGEGVQQRAVVCLDSQGHPSGDCPEELRPLASRSCALHSCPSWLLGEWSPCSKTCGRGFRKRALRCIDHDGRTLTNDSCDPKDRPRPLLELCDQSAC
;
A
#
# COMPACT_ATOMS: atom_id res chain seq x y z
N MET A 1 -55.68 -77.30 6.46
CA MET A 1 -55.87 -76.45 5.26
C MET A 1 -54.79 -75.39 5.33
N SER A 2 -53.63 -75.60 4.70
CA SER A 2 -53.38 -75.56 3.23
C SER A 2 -53.13 -74.12 2.80
N PHE A 3 -51.86 -73.72 2.61
CA PHE A 3 -50.96 -74.01 1.47
C PHE A 3 -51.03 -72.88 0.44
N LEU A 4 -49.89 -72.60 -0.22
CA LEU A 4 -49.66 -71.58 -1.26
C LEU A 4 -49.67 -70.11 -0.74
N ARG A 5 -48.63 -69.28 -0.96
CA ARG A 5 -47.37 -69.45 -1.74
C ARG A 5 -46.16 -68.89 -1.00
N ILE A 6 -45.24 -69.78 -0.63
CA ILE A 6 -43.82 -69.47 -0.56
C ILE A 6 -43.31 -69.48 -2.00
N SER A 7 -43.18 -68.30 -2.61
CA SER A 7 -42.47 -68.02 -3.86
C SER A 7 -42.27 -66.51 -3.96
N ILE A 8 -41.14 -66.04 -4.52
CA ILE A 8 -40.79 -64.60 -4.66
C ILE A 8 -40.38 -63.92 -3.34
N SER A 9 -39.41 -64.51 -2.64
CA SER A 9 -38.52 -63.76 -1.71
C SER A 9 -37.03 -64.00 -1.99
N LEU A 10 -36.73 -64.69 -3.10
CA LEU A 10 -35.48 -64.59 -3.85
C LEU A 10 -35.87 -64.09 -5.26
N ILE A 11 -34.94 -63.40 -5.95
CA ILE A 11 -35.16 -62.61 -7.18
C ILE A 11 -35.89 -61.28 -6.93
N ALA A 12 -35.27 -60.43 -6.10
CA ALA A 12 -35.51 -58.98 -6.06
C ALA A 12 -34.20 -58.23 -5.71
N ALA A 13 -33.07 -58.71 -6.25
CA ALA A 13 -31.72 -58.20 -5.99
C ALA A 13 -30.94 -57.91 -7.30
N LEU A 14 -31.65 -57.74 -8.41
CA LEU A 14 -31.12 -57.33 -9.72
C LEU A 14 -32.09 -56.32 -10.34
N PHE A 15 -31.54 -55.28 -10.97
CA PHE A 15 -32.23 -54.16 -11.63
C PHE A 15 -32.91 -53.11 -10.73
N VAL A 16 -32.09 -52.38 -9.96
CA VAL A 16 -32.30 -50.93 -9.79
C VAL A 16 -31.33 -50.23 -10.74
N GLY A 17 -31.83 -49.71 -11.86
CA GLY A 17 -31.02 -48.98 -12.83
C GLY A 17 -30.86 -47.52 -12.41
N ALA A 18 -29.64 -47.12 -12.05
CA ALA A 18 -29.32 -45.73 -11.74
C ALA A 18 -28.91 -44.98 -13.02
N ALA A 19 -29.70 -44.00 -13.46
CA ALA A 19 -29.35 -43.13 -14.58
C ALA A 19 -28.48 -41.96 -14.10
N HIS A 20 -27.20 -42.22 -13.88
CA HIS A 20 -26.19 -41.16 -13.75
C HIS A 20 -25.71 -40.76 -15.15
N GLY A 21 -25.31 -39.49 -15.33
CA GLY A 21 -24.55 -39.04 -16.51
C GLY A 21 -23.15 -39.66 -16.51
N ALA A 22 -23.06 -40.93 -16.88
CA ALA A 22 -21.84 -41.71 -16.79
C ALA A 22 -20.83 -41.28 -17.87
N TRP A 23 -19.58 -41.12 -17.47
CA TRP A 23 -18.46 -41.05 -18.40
C TRP A 23 -18.42 -42.33 -19.23
N GLU A 24 -18.51 -42.22 -20.55
CA GLU A 24 -18.25 -43.36 -21.42
C GLU A 24 -16.73 -43.55 -21.51
N GLN A 25 -16.26 -44.72 -21.08
CA GLN A 25 -14.85 -45.04 -20.98
C GLN A 25 -14.47 -46.07 -22.05
N GLY A 26 -13.46 -45.72 -22.84
CA GLY A 26 -12.84 -46.60 -23.84
C GLY A 26 -11.36 -46.82 -23.54
N THR A 27 -10.79 -47.83 -24.19
CA THR A 27 -9.34 -48.01 -24.28
C THR A 27 -8.89 -47.72 -25.71
N VAL A 28 -7.72 -47.09 -25.85
CA VAL A 28 -7.12 -46.72 -27.14
C VAL A 28 -5.62 -46.99 -27.09
N VAL A 29 -5.05 -47.39 -28.22
CA VAL A 29 -3.59 -47.44 -28.41
C VAL A 29 -3.24 -46.31 -29.36
N PRO A 30 -2.59 -45.21 -28.90
CA PRO A 30 -2.21 -44.10 -29.76
C PRO A 30 -1.18 -44.52 -30.80
N VAL A 31 -1.54 -44.46 -32.08
CA VAL A 31 -0.59 -44.75 -33.17
C VAL A 31 0.10 -43.46 -33.57
N ARG A 32 1.39 -43.34 -33.28
CA ARG A 32 2.22 -42.21 -33.75
C ARG A 32 2.34 -42.24 -35.28
N LEU A 33 2.06 -41.12 -35.92
CA LEU A 33 2.19 -40.95 -37.37
C LEU A 33 3.44 -40.12 -37.69
N ASP A 34 4.11 -40.46 -38.80
CA ASP A 34 5.21 -39.67 -39.32
C ASP A 34 4.67 -38.39 -40.00
N PRO A 35 5.05 -37.18 -39.56
CA PRO A 35 4.56 -35.94 -40.16
C PRO A 35 4.97 -35.76 -41.64
N THR A 36 5.97 -36.51 -42.12
CA THR A 36 6.46 -36.44 -43.51
C THR A 36 5.69 -37.34 -44.49
N ALA A 37 4.86 -38.27 -44.01
CA ALA A 37 4.12 -39.22 -44.83
C ALA A 37 2.85 -38.59 -45.48
N ARG A 38 3.05 -37.67 -46.43
CA ARG A 38 1.95 -37.14 -47.26
C ARG A 38 1.38 -38.20 -48.19
N SER A 39 0.05 -38.19 -48.32
CA SER A 39 -0.70 -38.87 -49.40
C SER A 39 -0.18 -38.44 -50.77
N GLU A 40 -0.10 -39.37 -51.73
CA GLU A 40 0.41 -39.17 -53.10
C GLU A 40 -0.44 -38.21 -53.99
N SER A 41 -1.40 -37.49 -53.40
CA SER A 41 -2.41 -36.70 -54.13
C SER A 41 -2.15 -35.18 -54.21
N GLU A 42 -1.18 -34.63 -53.48
CA GLU A 42 -0.93 -33.18 -53.43
C GLU A 42 0.57 -32.82 -53.55
N THR A 43 1.11 -32.93 -54.76
CA THR A 43 2.46 -32.45 -55.11
C THR A 43 2.40 -31.10 -55.84
N GLU A 44 2.70 -30.01 -55.13
CA GLU A 44 3.20 -28.76 -55.73
C GLU A 44 4.73 -28.72 -55.53
N PRO A 45 5.54 -28.90 -56.59
CA PRO A 45 6.99 -28.74 -56.49
C PRO A 45 7.37 -27.25 -56.34
N TRP A 46 8.59 -26.98 -55.86
CA TRP A 46 9.21 -25.64 -55.76
C TRP A 46 8.92 -24.76 -54.52
N ARG A 47 8.63 -25.35 -53.35
CA ARG A 47 8.97 -24.71 -52.06
C ARG A 47 10.13 -25.44 -51.38
N THR A 48 11.30 -24.81 -51.35
CA THR A 48 12.34 -25.12 -50.36
C THR A 48 11.92 -24.52 -49.03
N LEU A 49 11.64 -25.38 -48.04
CA LEU A 49 11.40 -24.96 -46.65
C LEU A 49 12.64 -24.22 -46.12
N SER A 50 12.40 -23.18 -45.32
CA SER A 50 13.46 -22.52 -44.56
C SER A 50 14.00 -23.42 -43.44
N ALA A 51 15.18 -23.11 -42.92
CA ALA A 51 15.77 -23.87 -41.81
C ALA A 51 14.85 -23.90 -40.58
N GLU A 52 14.16 -22.78 -40.29
CA GLU A 52 13.17 -22.66 -39.21
C GLU A 52 11.91 -23.50 -39.49
N GLU A 53 11.44 -23.59 -40.74
CA GLU A 53 10.31 -24.46 -41.10
C GLU A 53 10.67 -25.95 -41.00
N SER A 54 11.89 -26.36 -41.37
CA SER A 54 12.36 -27.74 -41.19
C SER A 54 12.62 -28.12 -39.73
N GLU A 55 13.10 -27.20 -38.88
CA GLU A 55 13.11 -27.43 -37.42
C GLU A 55 11.69 -27.57 -36.88
N LYS A 56 10.76 -26.70 -37.29
CA LYS A 56 9.36 -26.76 -36.83
C LYS A 56 8.63 -28.04 -37.26
N GLU A 57 8.90 -28.57 -38.46
CA GLU A 57 8.37 -29.88 -38.88
C GLU A 57 8.99 -31.06 -38.12
N ALA A 58 10.27 -30.99 -37.73
CA ALA A 58 10.94 -32.05 -36.97
C ALA A 58 10.44 -32.21 -35.52
N GLU A 59 10.00 -31.11 -34.90
CA GLU A 59 9.49 -31.11 -33.52
C GLU A 59 7.99 -31.45 -33.40
N MET A 60 7.21 -31.36 -34.47
CA MET A 60 5.80 -31.75 -34.46
C MET A 60 5.58 -33.23 -34.11
N ARG A 61 4.45 -33.51 -33.43
CA ARG A 61 4.01 -34.87 -33.07
C ARG A 61 2.58 -35.10 -33.51
N VAL A 62 2.35 -36.17 -34.26
CA VAL A 62 1.01 -36.53 -34.76
C VAL A 62 0.64 -37.90 -34.21
N TYR A 63 -0.54 -38.01 -33.61
CA TYR A 63 -1.06 -39.27 -33.06
C TYR A 63 -2.46 -39.56 -33.60
N ARG A 64 -2.73 -40.83 -33.92
CA ARG A 64 -4.04 -41.33 -34.30
C ARG A 64 -4.64 -42.14 -33.15
N LEU A 65 -5.86 -41.78 -32.77
CA LEU A 65 -6.67 -42.43 -31.74
C LEU A 65 -7.89 -43.06 -32.42
N ASP A 66 -7.97 -44.38 -32.39
CA ASP A 66 -9.10 -45.15 -32.94
C ASP A 66 -9.99 -45.63 -31.77
N VAL A 67 -11.05 -44.88 -31.43
CA VAL A 67 -11.85 -45.10 -30.20
C VAL A 67 -13.27 -44.53 -30.29
N PHE A 68 -14.21 -45.09 -29.52
CA PHE A 68 -15.65 -44.77 -29.55
C PHE A 68 -16.28 -44.87 -30.96
N GLY A 69 -15.74 -45.73 -31.83
CA GLY A 69 -16.16 -45.87 -33.23
C GLY A 69 -15.69 -44.73 -34.15
N MET A 70 -14.79 -43.86 -33.69
CA MET A 70 -14.27 -42.71 -34.42
C MET A 70 -12.75 -42.77 -34.55
N GLN A 71 -12.23 -42.16 -35.62
CA GLN A 71 -10.81 -41.92 -35.82
C GLN A 71 -10.50 -40.45 -35.56
N LEU A 72 -9.59 -40.18 -34.63
CA LEU A 72 -9.24 -38.85 -34.15
C LEU A 72 -7.73 -38.65 -34.30
N VAL A 73 -7.32 -37.71 -35.15
CA VAL A 73 -5.91 -37.42 -35.44
C VAL A 73 -5.49 -36.14 -34.71
N LEU A 74 -4.69 -36.28 -33.66
CA LEU A 74 -4.12 -35.17 -32.92
C LEU A 74 -2.87 -34.67 -33.64
N ARG A 75 -2.85 -33.39 -34.04
CA ARG A 75 -1.69 -32.69 -34.59
C ARG A 75 -1.17 -31.72 -33.53
N LEU A 76 0.02 -31.97 -33.01
CA LEU A 76 0.55 -31.31 -31.82
C LEU A 76 1.91 -30.65 -32.12
N GLU A 77 2.09 -29.41 -31.66
CA GLU A 77 3.37 -28.67 -31.69
C GLU A 77 3.90 -28.43 -30.26
N PRO A 78 5.22 -28.35 -30.03
CA PRO A 78 5.77 -28.08 -28.71
C PRO A 78 5.42 -26.66 -28.25
N ASP A 79 4.85 -26.52 -27.06
CA ASP A 79 4.38 -25.24 -26.55
C ASP A 79 5.08 -24.86 -25.25
N GLN A 80 6.07 -23.96 -25.37
CA GLN A 80 6.77 -23.36 -24.22
C GLN A 80 6.23 -21.98 -23.84
N THR A 81 5.12 -21.52 -24.43
CA THR A 81 4.57 -20.19 -24.13
C THR A 81 3.85 -20.12 -22.78
N PHE A 82 3.63 -21.26 -22.13
CA PHE A 82 2.74 -21.40 -20.97
C PHE A 82 3.37 -21.27 -19.57
N LEU A 83 4.70 -21.15 -19.43
CA LEU A 83 5.37 -21.09 -18.12
C LEU A 83 6.41 -19.96 -18.03
N ALA A 84 6.16 -18.99 -17.15
CA ALA A 84 7.12 -17.93 -16.84
C ALA A 84 8.16 -18.38 -15.80
N PRO A 85 9.44 -17.98 -15.92
CA PRO A 85 10.47 -18.29 -14.94
C PRO A 85 10.20 -17.51 -13.63
N GLY A 86 9.60 -18.20 -12.65
CA GLY A 86 9.21 -17.66 -11.34
C GLY A 86 7.76 -17.93 -10.91
N PHE A 87 6.93 -18.58 -11.74
CA PHE A 87 5.55 -18.92 -11.35
C PHE A 87 5.51 -20.00 -10.25
N VAL A 88 4.85 -19.69 -9.13
CA VAL A 88 4.67 -20.61 -8.00
C VAL A 88 3.20 -21.01 -7.85
N PHE A 89 2.86 -22.19 -8.36
CA PHE A 89 1.58 -22.85 -8.10
C PHE A 89 1.75 -23.80 -6.92
N HIS A 90 1.13 -23.50 -5.80
CA HIS A 90 1.08 -24.40 -4.65
C HIS A 90 -0.29 -25.06 -4.58
N ILE A 91 -0.29 -26.37 -4.83
CA ILE A 91 -1.38 -27.27 -4.44
C ILE A 91 -1.25 -27.48 -2.93
N VAL A 92 -2.32 -27.17 -2.19
CA VAL A 92 -2.36 -27.44 -0.75
C VAL A 92 -3.18 -28.71 -0.52
N GLY A 93 -2.46 -29.82 -0.33
CA GLY A 93 -3.01 -31.16 -0.18
C GLY A 93 -2.52 -32.13 -1.25
N THR A 94 -3.02 -33.37 -1.20
CA THR A 94 -2.81 -34.44 -2.17
C THR A 94 -4.16 -34.86 -2.75
N PRO A 95 -4.35 -34.88 -4.09
CA PRO A 95 -5.54 -35.48 -4.66
C PRO A 95 -5.57 -36.98 -4.29
N VAL A 96 -6.73 -37.49 -3.88
CA VAL A 96 -6.85 -38.81 -3.24
C VAL A 96 -6.64 -39.95 -4.24
N SER A 97 -5.37 -40.30 -4.48
CA SER A 97 -4.91 -41.51 -5.19
C SER A 97 -3.43 -41.86 -4.84
N GLU A 98 -3.15 -42.05 -3.55
CA GLU A 98 -1.99 -42.81 -3.00
C GLU A 98 -0.53 -42.25 -3.23
N PRO A 99 0.52 -42.77 -2.52
CA PRO A 99 1.22 -41.89 -1.56
C PRO A 99 2.61 -41.37 -1.94
N THR A 100 2.87 -40.15 -1.44
CA THR A 100 4.16 -39.47 -1.19
C THR A 100 5.46 -40.01 -1.83
N THR A 101 5.94 -39.28 -2.83
CA THR A 101 7.38 -38.95 -2.92
C THR A 101 7.58 -37.43 -2.79
N LYS A 102 8.78 -36.99 -2.38
CA LYS A 102 9.08 -35.59 -2.03
C LYS A 102 8.92 -34.65 -3.24
N PRO A 103 8.56 -33.37 -3.03
CA PRO A 103 8.42 -32.42 -4.14
C PRO A 103 9.78 -32.12 -4.76
N ASN A 104 10.03 -32.68 -5.95
CA ASN A 104 11.09 -32.19 -6.82
C ASN A 104 10.64 -30.87 -7.46
N SER A 105 11.49 -29.87 -7.35
CA SER A 105 11.36 -28.62 -8.08
C SER A 105 11.62 -28.82 -9.58
N GLY A 106 10.78 -28.21 -10.42
CA GLY A 106 11.05 -28.02 -11.84
C GLY A 106 10.03 -28.70 -12.76
N ALA A 107 9.39 -27.90 -13.61
CA ALA A 107 8.74 -28.43 -14.80
C ALA A 107 9.81 -29.02 -15.73
N GLU A 108 9.56 -30.20 -16.29
CA GLU A 108 10.41 -30.77 -17.34
C GLU A 108 10.21 -29.96 -18.65
N PRO A 109 11.24 -29.27 -19.18
CA PRO A 109 11.11 -28.51 -20.41
C PRO A 109 11.01 -29.45 -21.61
N GLY A 110 10.04 -29.21 -22.52
CA GLY A 110 9.87 -29.99 -23.76
C GLY A 110 8.82 -31.12 -23.70
N CYS A 111 8.13 -31.29 -22.57
CA CYS A 111 7.10 -32.33 -22.40
C CYS A 111 5.67 -31.94 -22.84
N PHE A 112 5.42 -30.64 -23.04
CA PHE A 112 4.08 -30.09 -23.25
C PHE A 112 3.84 -29.71 -24.72
N TYR A 113 2.73 -30.18 -25.27
CA TYR A 113 2.34 -29.97 -26.64
C TYR A 113 0.89 -29.51 -26.73
N SER A 114 0.62 -28.53 -27.58
CA SER A 114 -0.73 -28.04 -27.88
C SER A 114 -1.05 -28.23 -29.36
N GLY A 115 -2.33 -28.21 -29.76
CA GLY A 115 -2.69 -28.37 -31.16
C GLY A 115 -4.16 -28.71 -31.42
N THR A 116 -4.43 -29.37 -32.55
CA THR A 116 -5.79 -29.59 -33.09
C THR A 116 -6.13 -31.07 -33.29
N VAL A 117 -7.42 -31.38 -33.33
CA VAL A 117 -8.02 -32.69 -33.58
C VAL A 117 -8.60 -32.71 -35.00
N ASN A 118 -8.19 -33.69 -35.82
CA ASN A 118 -8.58 -33.85 -37.22
C ASN A 118 -8.32 -32.62 -38.12
N GLY A 119 -7.48 -31.67 -37.67
CA GLY A 119 -7.21 -30.41 -38.38
C GLY A 119 -8.36 -29.39 -38.30
N ASP A 120 -9.33 -29.57 -37.40
CA ASP A 120 -10.41 -28.60 -37.16
C ASP A 120 -9.89 -27.44 -36.28
N GLU A 121 -9.87 -26.22 -36.80
CA GLU A 121 -9.45 -25.01 -36.06
C GLU A 121 -10.32 -24.70 -34.83
N ARG A 122 -11.52 -25.30 -34.72
CA ARG A 122 -12.42 -25.17 -33.55
C ARG A 122 -12.23 -26.27 -32.51
N SER A 123 -11.29 -27.18 -32.76
CA SER A 123 -10.87 -28.22 -31.81
C SER A 123 -9.57 -27.80 -31.12
N ALA A 124 -9.35 -28.29 -29.92
CA ALA A 124 -8.13 -28.02 -29.16
C ALA A 124 -7.67 -29.27 -28.43
N ALA A 125 -6.36 -29.52 -28.42
CA ALA A 125 -5.72 -30.58 -27.67
C ALA A 125 -4.55 -29.99 -26.85
N ALA A 126 -4.44 -30.41 -25.59
CA ALA A 126 -3.35 -30.04 -24.70
C ALA A 126 -2.88 -31.30 -23.95
N LEU A 127 -1.67 -31.76 -24.28
CA LEU A 127 -1.14 -33.04 -23.85
C LEU A 127 0.30 -32.91 -23.31
N ASN A 128 0.58 -33.65 -22.24
CA ASN A 128 1.92 -34.02 -21.84
C ASN A 128 2.25 -35.38 -22.51
N LEU A 129 3.47 -35.51 -23.06
CA LEU A 129 3.93 -36.72 -23.76
C LEU A 129 5.06 -37.47 -23.03
N CYS A 130 5.64 -36.93 -21.96
CA CYS A 130 6.84 -37.50 -21.34
C CYS A 130 6.61 -38.82 -20.58
N HIS A 131 5.35 -39.14 -20.25
CA HIS A 131 4.93 -40.40 -19.63
C HIS A 131 3.70 -40.98 -20.35
N GLY A 132 3.75 -41.04 -21.68
CA GLY A 132 2.59 -41.35 -22.53
C GLY A 132 1.63 -40.17 -22.70
N LEU A 133 0.62 -40.32 -23.56
CA LEU A 133 -0.35 -39.25 -23.85
C LEU A 133 -1.25 -39.00 -22.64
N ARG A 134 -1.00 -37.90 -21.93
CA ARG A 134 -1.80 -37.49 -20.77
C ARG A 134 -2.32 -36.07 -20.93
N GLY A 135 -3.64 -35.90 -20.88
CA GLY A 135 -4.30 -34.59 -20.89
C GLY A 135 -5.68 -34.63 -21.52
N GLY A 136 -6.12 -33.48 -22.03
CA GLY A 136 -7.47 -33.28 -22.55
C GLY A 136 -7.48 -32.75 -23.97
N PHE A 137 -8.51 -33.13 -24.72
CA PHE A 137 -8.84 -32.51 -25.99
C PHE A 137 -10.35 -32.40 -26.18
N TYR A 138 -10.78 -31.42 -26.98
CA TYR A 138 -12.17 -31.12 -27.26
C TYR A 138 -12.44 -31.23 -28.76
N PHE A 139 -13.51 -31.93 -29.12
CA PHE A 139 -13.92 -32.14 -30.51
C PHE A 139 -15.44 -32.22 -30.60
N LYS A 140 -16.04 -31.39 -31.48
CA LYS A 140 -17.49 -31.39 -31.81
C LYS A 140 -18.46 -31.33 -30.62
N GLY A 141 -18.15 -30.59 -29.56
CA GLY A 141 -19.05 -30.44 -28.41
C GLY A 141 -18.82 -31.43 -27.27
N GLU A 142 -17.92 -32.41 -27.45
CA GLU A 142 -17.59 -33.40 -26.42
C GLU A 142 -16.17 -33.22 -25.88
N GLU A 143 -16.03 -33.42 -24.57
CA GLU A 143 -14.77 -33.39 -23.84
C GLU A 143 -14.16 -34.80 -23.80
N TYR A 144 -12.89 -34.92 -24.19
CA TYR A 144 -12.14 -36.18 -24.17
C TYR A 144 -10.93 -36.05 -23.26
N PHE A 145 -10.78 -36.97 -22.30
CA PHE A 145 -9.62 -37.04 -21.41
C PHE A 145 -8.87 -38.35 -21.63
N ILE A 146 -7.57 -38.29 -21.90
CA ILE A 146 -6.70 -39.45 -22.18
C ILE A 146 -5.58 -39.57 -21.14
N GLN A 147 -5.28 -40.81 -20.72
CA GLN A 147 -4.19 -41.15 -19.79
C GLN A 147 -3.73 -42.61 -19.98
N PRO A 148 -2.48 -42.99 -19.66
CA PRO A 148 -2.01 -44.38 -19.71
C PRO A 148 -2.79 -45.33 -18.77
N LEU A 149 -2.86 -46.62 -19.10
CA LEU A 149 -3.60 -47.64 -18.35
C LEU A 149 -2.81 -48.22 -17.14
N ASN A 150 -1.49 -48.37 -17.27
CA ASN A 150 -0.60 -48.88 -16.21
C ASN A 150 0.57 -47.89 -16.01
N SER A 151 0.78 -47.42 -14.77
CA SER A 151 1.81 -46.43 -14.43
C SER A 151 2.83 -46.92 -13.39
N THR A 152 3.02 -48.24 -13.27
CA THR A 152 3.77 -48.86 -12.16
C THR A 152 5.11 -49.51 -12.55
N GLU A 153 5.49 -49.57 -13.82
CA GLU A 153 6.84 -49.99 -14.24
C GLU A 153 7.49 -48.97 -15.20
N PHE A 154 8.80 -48.77 -15.04
CA PHE A 154 9.57 -47.79 -15.81
C PHE A 154 9.85 -48.28 -17.23
N LEU A 155 9.81 -47.35 -18.21
CA LEU A 155 10.04 -47.51 -19.67
C LEU A 155 8.76 -47.68 -20.52
N GLY A 156 7.87 -46.67 -20.50
CA GLY A 156 6.78 -46.58 -21.47
C GLY A 156 7.27 -46.21 -22.87
N THR A 157 6.96 -47.04 -23.86
CA THR A 157 7.16 -46.77 -25.30
C THR A 157 5.87 -46.21 -25.92
N ASP A 158 5.96 -45.61 -27.12
CA ASP A 158 4.82 -45.02 -27.87
C ASP A 158 3.67 -46.02 -28.21
N GLU A 159 3.68 -47.25 -27.70
CA GLU A 159 2.70 -48.32 -27.95
C GLU A 159 1.82 -48.68 -26.72
N ASP A 160 1.95 -47.94 -25.60
CA ASP A 160 1.19 -48.23 -24.37
C ASP A 160 -0.34 -48.05 -24.55
N VAL A 161 -1.12 -48.86 -23.83
CA VAL A 161 -2.59 -48.74 -23.82
C VAL A 161 -3.01 -47.55 -22.95
N HIS A 162 -3.90 -46.71 -23.47
CA HIS A 162 -4.44 -45.55 -22.78
C HIS A 162 -5.93 -45.74 -22.48
N THR A 163 -6.38 -45.29 -21.30
CA THR A 163 -7.80 -45.02 -21.06
C THR A 163 -8.17 -43.66 -21.62
N ILE A 164 -9.30 -43.60 -22.31
CA ILE A 164 -9.92 -42.35 -22.73
C ILE A 164 -11.37 -42.30 -22.24
N ARG A 165 -11.80 -41.14 -21.75
CA ARG A 165 -13.14 -40.93 -21.20
C ARG A 165 -13.80 -39.76 -21.92
N ARG A 166 -15.08 -39.91 -22.30
CA ARG A 166 -15.93 -38.82 -22.81
C ARG A 166 -17.18 -38.62 -21.95
N ARG A 167 -17.75 -37.41 -21.96
CA ARG A 167 -18.89 -37.02 -21.11
C ARG A 167 -20.00 -36.33 -21.91
N GLY A 168 -21.26 -36.69 -21.61
CA GLY A 168 -22.49 -36.04 -22.08
C GLY A 168 -23.49 -35.81 -20.92
N ARG A 169 -24.39 -34.83 -21.06
CA ARG A 169 -25.22 -34.21 -19.98
C ARG A 169 -26.37 -35.04 -19.40
N ALA A 170 -26.72 -34.78 -18.12
CA ALA A 170 -27.99 -35.14 -17.43
C ALA A 170 -28.18 -34.28 -16.13
N ALA A 171 -29.43 -33.98 -15.68
CA ALA A 171 -29.73 -32.64 -15.10
C ALA A 171 -30.44 -32.45 -13.72
N SER A 172 -30.24 -31.27 -13.04
CA SER A 172 -31.10 -30.49 -12.05
C SER A 172 -30.30 -29.57 -11.06
N ALA A 173 -30.78 -28.51 -10.35
CA ALA A 173 -31.90 -27.50 -10.44
C ALA A 173 -31.88 -26.43 -9.26
N GLU A 174 -32.57 -25.26 -9.44
CA GLU A 174 -33.05 -24.19 -8.48
C GLU A 174 -32.12 -23.23 -7.65
N GLU A 175 -32.61 -22.07 -7.12
CA GLU A 175 -32.65 -20.66 -7.65
C GLU A 175 -32.66 -19.56 -6.51
N SER A 176 -31.94 -18.40 -6.60
CA SER A 176 -32.09 -17.18 -5.73
C SER A 176 -31.34 -15.90 -6.22
N THR A 177 -31.58 -14.71 -5.62
CA THR A 177 -31.00 -13.37 -5.97
C THR A 177 -30.43 -12.59 -4.75
N SER A 178 -29.34 -11.82 -4.94
CA SER A 178 -28.36 -11.47 -3.89
C SER A 178 -28.13 -9.96 -3.51
N LYS A 179 -27.47 -9.71 -2.36
CA LYS A 179 -27.14 -8.43 -1.66
C LYS A 179 -25.85 -8.53 -0.81
N CYS A 180 -24.90 -7.59 -0.89
CA CYS A 180 -23.68 -7.62 -0.06
C CYS A 180 -23.91 -7.11 1.38
N GLY A 181 -23.17 -7.66 2.36
CA GLY A 181 -23.38 -7.42 3.79
C GLY A 181 -22.17 -6.81 4.51
N VAL A 182 -22.36 -5.69 5.20
CA VAL A 182 -21.35 -4.99 6.02
C VAL A 182 -21.94 -4.67 7.40
N ASN A 183 -21.15 -4.81 8.47
CA ASN A 183 -21.55 -4.37 9.82
C ASN A 183 -21.31 -2.86 9.98
N GLU A 184 -22.37 -2.06 9.94
CA GLU A 184 -22.28 -0.58 9.95
C GLU A 184 -22.09 0.08 11.34
N ASP A 185 -22.03 -0.71 12.43
CA ASP A 185 -22.15 -0.19 13.81
C ASP A 185 -20.87 0.37 14.47
N GLU A 186 -19.72 0.40 13.78
CA GLU A 186 -18.49 1.06 14.28
C GLU A 186 -17.84 2.02 13.25
N GLU A 187 -18.42 3.21 13.03
CA GLU A 187 -17.56 4.39 12.86
C GLU A 187 -18.12 5.72 13.39
N ARG A 188 -17.20 6.58 13.83
CA ARG A 188 -17.44 7.83 14.56
C ARG A 188 -16.73 8.97 13.80
N VAL A 189 -17.32 10.17 13.78
CA VAL A 189 -16.78 11.49 13.36
C VAL A 189 -17.35 12.06 12.03
N PRO A 190 -17.65 13.38 11.92
CA PRO A 190 -18.80 13.83 11.14
C PRO A 190 -18.54 14.68 9.87
N LYS A 191 -19.66 14.91 9.17
CA LYS A 191 -19.91 15.61 7.89
C LYS A 191 -19.31 17.03 7.78
N ASN A 192 -18.84 17.37 6.56
CA ASN A 192 -19.23 18.55 5.75
C ASN A 192 -18.15 18.94 4.72
N LEU A 193 -18.45 18.89 3.41
CA LEU A 193 -17.66 19.57 2.36
C LEU A 193 -18.45 19.69 1.03
N GLY A 194 -18.59 20.92 0.54
CA GLY A 194 -19.24 21.34 -0.72
C GLY A 194 -19.51 22.85 -0.62
N LYS A 195 -19.26 23.71 -1.62
CA LYS A 195 -19.40 23.58 -3.08
C LYS A 195 -18.49 24.57 -3.86
N ALA A 196 -18.47 24.36 -5.18
CA ALA A 196 -18.42 25.38 -6.24
C ALA A 196 -17.07 26.00 -6.67
N ALA A 197 -17.07 26.46 -7.93
CA ALA A 197 -15.92 26.93 -8.70
C ALA A 197 -16.35 28.00 -9.72
N SER A 198 -15.44 28.89 -10.14
CA SER A 198 -15.21 29.26 -11.56
C SER A 198 -13.99 30.21 -11.74
N HIS A 199 -13.48 30.28 -12.98
CA HIS A 199 -12.58 31.30 -13.58
C HIS A 199 -11.08 31.42 -13.19
N GLY A 200 -10.19 30.93 -14.08
CA GLY A 200 -9.37 31.85 -14.91
C GLY A 200 -7.86 32.14 -14.64
N ALA A 201 -6.95 31.19 -14.95
CA ALA A 201 -5.55 31.38 -15.48
C ALA A 201 -4.50 32.27 -14.71
N PRO A 202 -3.19 32.34 -15.11
CA PRO A 202 -2.33 31.49 -15.97
C PRO A 202 -1.04 30.93 -15.25
N ASN A 203 -0.11 30.32 -16.04
CA ASN A 203 1.04 29.46 -15.65
C ASN A 203 2.28 30.11 -14.97
N ALA A 204 3.02 29.29 -14.21
CA ALA A 204 4.49 29.33 -14.06
C ALA A 204 5.04 27.93 -13.63
N ASP A 205 6.34 27.66 -13.86
CA ASP A 205 6.81 26.30 -14.22
C ASP A 205 7.88 25.64 -13.29
N GLN A 206 7.98 24.30 -13.40
CA GLN A 206 9.12 23.39 -13.16
C GLN A 206 9.80 23.11 -11.78
N THR A 207 9.86 21.79 -11.50
CA THR A 207 10.96 20.97 -10.89
C THR A 207 11.39 21.07 -9.40
N ALA A 208 11.31 19.94 -8.68
CA ALA A 208 12.30 19.42 -7.70
C ALA A 208 11.94 17.98 -7.19
N HIS A 209 12.89 17.34 -6.48
CA HIS A 209 13.00 15.89 -6.26
C HIS A 209 12.14 15.25 -5.14
N HIS A 210 12.24 13.92 -5.03
CA HIS A 210 11.36 12.99 -4.31
C HIS A 210 11.25 13.24 -2.79
N ARG A 211 10.16 13.91 -2.39
CA ARG A 211 9.37 13.52 -1.21
C ARG A 211 8.24 12.61 -1.65
N ALA A 212 7.59 11.90 -0.72
CA ALA A 212 6.32 11.23 -0.99
C ALA A 212 5.33 12.24 -1.61
N ARG A 213 5.05 12.05 -2.90
CA ARG A 213 4.26 12.97 -3.72
C ARG A 213 2.77 12.70 -3.47
N ARG A 214 2.22 13.28 -2.40
CA ARG A 214 0.78 13.38 -2.17
C ARG A 214 0.18 14.50 -3.02
N PHE A 215 -1.12 14.44 -3.27
CA PHE A 215 -1.83 15.25 -4.25
C PHE A 215 -1.37 14.99 -5.69
N VAL A 216 -0.73 13.84 -5.92
CA VAL A 216 -0.18 13.43 -7.20
C VAL A 216 -0.80 12.08 -7.52
N SER A 217 -1.57 12.05 -8.61
CA SER A 217 -1.94 10.78 -9.22
C SER A 217 -0.64 10.06 -9.60
N THR A 218 -0.43 8.93 -8.95
CA THR A 218 0.76 8.08 -9.03
C THR A 218 0.22 6.69 -9.28
N PRO A 219 0.82 5.90 -10.18
CA PRO A 219 0.39 4.53 -10.40
C PRO A 219 0.45 3.78 -9.09
N ARG A 220 -0.64 3.08 -8.77
CA ARG A 220 -0.76 2.17 -7.64
C ARG A 220 -0.87 0.75 -8.18
N TYR A 221 -0.04 -0.13 -7.66
CA TYR A 221 -0.12 -1.54 -7.94
C TYR A 221 -0.75 -2.20 -6.72
N LEU A 222 -1.72 -3.08 -6.95
CA LEU A 222 -2.29 -3.93 -5.89
C LEU A 222 -1.85 -5.35 -6.17
N GLU A 223 -0.94 -5.86 -5.36
CA GLU A 223 -0.45 -7.23 -5.40
C GLU A 223 -1.44 -8.15 -4.68
N ILE A 224 -1.95 -9.16 -5.40
CA ILE A 224 -3.06 -9.99 -4.96
C ILE A 224 -2.66 -11.47 -4.93
N MET A 225 -2.86 -12.11 -3.77
CA MET A 225 -2.96 -13.57 -3.68
C MET A 225 -4.40 -14.01 -3.91
N LEU A 226 -4.61 -14.88 -4.89
CA LEU A 226 -5.88 -15.58 -5.09
C LEU A 226 -5.82 -16.93 -4.36
N VAL A 227 -6.89 -17.28 -3.66
CA VAL A 227 -7.07 -18.58 -3.02
C VAL A 227 -8.39 -19.16 -3.47
N ALA A 228 -8.37 -20.39 -3.97
CA ALA A 228 -9.56 -21.16 -4.28
C ALA A 228 -9.65 -22.33 -3.30
N ASP A 229 -10.82 -22.51 -2.69
CA ASP A 229 -11.07 -23.63 -1.79
C ASP A 229 -11.35 -24.94 -2.55
N GLN A 230 -11.65 -26.00 -1.80
CA GLN A 230 -11.95 -27.32 -2.35
C GLN A 230 -13.20 -27.29 -3.24
N SER A 231 -14.25 -26.55 -2.87
CA SER A 231 -15.49 -26.46 -3.65
C SER A 231 -15.27 -25.82 -5.03
N MET A 232 -14.39 -24.81 -5.12
CA MET A 232 -13.93 -24.24 -6.39
C MET A 232 -13.13 -25.23 -7.23
N ALA A 233 -12.25 -26.01 -6.59
CA ALA A 233 -11.41 -27.00 -7.25
C ALA A 233 -12.21 -28.20 -7.80
N GLU A 234 -13.26 -28.62 -7.09
CA GLU A 234 -14.17 -29.68 -7.51
C GLU A 234 -15.09 -29.22 -8.65
N PHE A 235 -15.67 -28.02 -8.57
CA PHE A 235 -16.61 -27.52 -9.58
C PHE A 235 -15.94 -27.16 -10.92
N HIS A 236 -14.82 -26.43 -10.89
CA HIS A 236 -14.15 -25.96 -12.11
C HIS A 236 -13.08 -26.92 -12.64
N GLY A 237 -12.61 -27.87 -11.82
CA GLY A 237 -11.58 -28.84 -12.19
C GLY A 237 -10.32 -28.19 -12.79
N THR A 238 -9.93 -28.62 -13.98
CA THR A 238 -8.77 -28.06 -14.71
C THR A 238 -9.01 -26.64 -15.25
N GLY A 239 -10.27 -26.22 -15.40
CA GLY A 239 -10.67 -24.89 -15.86
C GLY A 239 -10.54 -23.78 -14.82
N LEU A 240 -10.30 -24.11 -13.55
CA LEU A 240 -10.28 -23.16 -12.43
C LEU A 240 -9.27 -22.01 -12.63
N LYS A 241 -8.04 -22.33 -13.07
CA LYS A 241 -6.98 -21.32 -13.26
C LYS A 241 -7.33 -20.29 -14.35
N PRO A 242 -7.68 -20.65 -15.59
CA PRO A 242 -8.08 -19.65 -16.60
C PRO A 242 -9.37 -18.91 -16.22
N TYR A 243 -10.29 -19.56 -15.50
CA TYR A 243 -11.51 -18.94 -14.97
C TYR A 243 -11.21 -17.78 -14.00
N LEU A 244 -10.46 -18.04 -12.92
CA LEU A 244 -10.08 -17.02 -11.93
C LEU A 244 -9.24 -15.89 -12.56
N LEU A 245 -8.35 -16.21 -13.50
CA LEU A 245 -7.58 -15.20 -14.22
C LEU A 245 -8.46 -14.31 -15.11
N THR A 246 -9.55 -14.84 -15.66
CA THR A 246 -10.53 -14.05 -16.43
C THR A 246 -11.37 -13.14 -15.52
N ILE A 247 -11.81 -13.63 -14.36
CA ILE A 247 -12.43 -12.82 -13.29
C ILE A 247 -11.53 -11.62 -12.95
N MET A 248 -10.25 -11.87 -12.68
CA MET A 248 -9.30 -10.81 -12.34
C MET A 248 -8.98 -9.88 -13.52
N ALA A 249 -9.07 -10.34 -14.77
CA ALA A 249 -8.94 -9.49 -15.96
C ALA A 249 -10.11 -8.48 -16.06
N VAL A 250 -11.34 -8.92 -15.80
CA VAL A 250 -12.52 -8.05 -15.77
C VAL A 250 -12.43 -7.04 -14.61
N ALA A 251 -12.13 -7.49 -13.40
CA ALA A 251 -11.91 -6.61 -12.25
C ALA A 251 -10.78 -5.57 -12.53
N SER A 252 -9.69 -5.99 -13.17
CA SER A 252 -8.59 -5.08 -13.55
C SER A 252 -8.99 -4.05 -14.62
N ARG A 253 -9.94 -4.37 -15.51
CA ARG A 253 -10.53 -3.38 -16.44
C ARG A 253 -11.39 -2.35 -15.69
N LEU A 254 -12.18 -2.78 -14.72
CA LEU A 254 -13.00 -1.88 -13.87
C LEU A 254 -12.12 -0.91 -13.07
N TYR A 255 -11.04 -1.38 -12.43
CA TYR A 255 -10.09 -0.53 -11.70
C TYR A 255 -9.26 0.42 -12.57
N ARG A 256 -9.18 0.16 -13.89
CA ARG A 256 -8.56 1.08 -14.85
C ARG A 256 -9.54 2.09 -15.46
N HIS A 257 -10.83 1.99 -15.15
CA HIS A 257 -11.85 2.88 -15.71
C HIS A 257 -11.68 4.32 -15.18
N PRO A 258 -11.72 5.37 -16.04
CA PRO A 258 -11.46 6.76 -15.64
C PRO A 258 -12.33 7.28 -14.49
N SER A 259 -13.54 6.76 -14.31
CA SER A 259 -14.48 7.20 -13.26
C SER A 259 -13.98 6.97 -11.84
N ILE A 260 -12.98 6.10 -11.61
CA ILE A 260 -12.35 5.94 -10.27
C ILE A 260 -11.41 7.10 -9.90
N HIS A 261 -11.09 7.98 -10.86
CA HIS A 261 -10.20 9.14 -10.72
C HIS A 261 -8.76 8.86 -10.21
N ASN A 262 -8.31 7.61 -10.26
CA ASN A 262 -7.01 7.14 -9.78
C ASN A 262 -6.38 6.15 -10.77
N SER A 263 -5.04 6.08 -10.80
CA SER A 263 -4.31 5.07 -11.56
C SER A 263 -4.08 3.84 -10.68
N ILE A 264 -5.00 2.87 -10.71
CA ILE A 264 -4.90 1.61 -9.97
C ILE A 264 -4.70 0.46 -10.96
N SER A 265 -3.81 -0.48 -10.65
CA SER A 265 -3.53 -1.67 -11.46
C SER A 265 -3.45 -2.90 -10.58
N LEU A 266 -4.37 -3.84 -10.81
CA LEU A 266 -4.36 -5.13 -10.12
C LEU A 266 -3.27 -6.04 -10.71
N ALA A 267 -2.53 -6.73 -9.84
CA ALA A 267 -1.45 -7.64 -10.17
C ALA A 267 -1.61 -8.94 -9.39
N VAL A 268 -1.96 -10.03 -10.08
CA VAL A 268 -1.96 -11.36 -9.45
C VAL A 268 -0.52 -11.84 -9.34
N VAL A 269 -0.08 -12.06 -8.10
CA VAL A 269 1.30 -12.49 -7.77
C VAL A 269 1.35 -13.95 -7.30
N LYS A 270 0.25 -14.46 -6.73
CA LYS A 270 0.16 -15.83 -6.19
C LYS A 270 -1.23 -16.41 -6.41
N LEU A 271 -1.30 -17.70 -6.74
CA LEU A 271 -2.55 -18.46 -6.85
C LEU A 271 -2.38 -19.76 -6.07
N LEU A 272 -3.25 -19.96 -5.07
CA LEU A 272 -3.32 -21.17 -4.26
C LEU A 272 -4.62 -21.91 -4.55
N VAL A 273 -4.55 -23.23 -4.70
CA VAL A 273 -5.72 -24.10 -4.81
C VAL A 273 -5.65 -25.14 -3.70
N VAL A 274 -6.67 -25.13 -2.85
CA VAL A 274 -6.81 -26.05 -1.72
C VAL A 274 -7.62 -27.26 -2.18
N TYR A 275 -7.07 -28.46 -2.03
CA TYR A 275 -7.80 -29.72 -2.27
C TYR A 275 -8.07 -30.48 -0.96
N GLU A 276 -7.33 -30.20 0.11
CA GLU A 276 -7.58 -30.74 1.45
C GLU A 276 -8.08 -29.60 2.36
N GLU A 277 -9.37 -29.59 2.68
CA GLU A 277 -10.02 -28.58 3.55
C GLU A 277 -9.26 -28.36 4.88
N GLU A 278 -8.72 -29.42 5.50
CA GLU A 278 -7.94 -29.38 6.75
C GLU A 278 -6.71 -28.47 6.69
N ARG A 279 -6.16 -28.23 5.49
CA ARG A 279 -4.99 -27.37 5.27
C ARG A 279 -5.34 -25.98 4.74
N GLY A 280 -6.60 -25.77 4.34
CA GLY A 280 -7.12 -24.50 3.86
C GLY A 280 -7.54 -23.53 4.97
N PRO A 281 -8.04 -22.35 4.59
CA PRO A 281 -8.84 -21.53 5.49
C PRO A 281 -10.15 -22.25 5.83
N GLN A 282 -10.63 -22.12 7.07
CA GLN A 282 -11.89 -22.71 7.50
C GLN A 282 -13.08 -21.91 6.96
N VAL A 283 -13.76 -22.47 5.97
CA VAL A 283 -14.93 -21.91 5.29
C VAL A 283 -16.21 -22.39 5.96
N SER A 284 -17.20 -21.50 6.04
CA SER A 284 -18.54 -21.78 6.56
C SER A 284 -19.56 -20.84 5.90
N SER A 285 -20.84 -21.18 6.01
CA SER A 285 -21.91 -20.27 5.55
C SER A 285 -22.03 -18.99 6.38
N ASN A 286 -21.26 -18.81 7.47
CA ASN A 286 -21.17 -17.53 8.15
C ASN A 286 -20.06 -16.68 7.53
N ALA A 287 -20.42 -15.71 6.70
CA ALA A 287 -19.48 -14.87 5.97
C ALA A 287 -18.46 -14.16 6.89
N ALA A 288 -18.90 -13.60 8.02
CA ALA A 288 -18.03 -12.90 8.96
C ALA A 288 -17.01 -13.84 9.65
N MET A 289 -17.40 -15.08 9.94
CA MET A 289 -16.50 -16.10 10.48
C MET A 289 -15.48 -16.55 9.43
N THR A 290 -15.95 -16.80 8.20
CA THR A 290 -15.12 -17.20 7.05
C THR A 290 -14.08 -16.12 6.73
N LEU A 291 -14.47 -14.84 6.69
CA LEU A 291 -13.56 -13.71 6.50
C LEU A 291 -12.48 -13.70 7.60
N ARG A 292 -12.88 -13.70 8.87
CA ARG A 292 -11.94 -13.71 10.01
C ARG A 292 -10.96 -14.88 9.96
N ASN A 293 -11.43 -16.08 9.62
CA ASN A 293 -10.59 -17.26 9.48
C ASN A 293 -9.60 -17.10 8.32
N PHE A 294 -10.07 -16.63 7.17
CA PHE A 294 -9.24 -16.39 5.99
C PHE A 294 -8.17 -15.32 6.22
N CYS A 295 -8.53 -14.18 6.83
CA CYS A 295 -7.60 -13.11 7.19
C CYS A 295 -6.46 -13.60 8.11
N LYS A 296 -6.80 -14.45 9.09
CA LYS A 296 -5.81 -15.09 9.98
C LYS A 296 -4.94 -16.13 9.24
N TRP A 297 -5.51 -16.85 8.27
CA TRP A 297 -4.81 -17.85 7.47
C TRP A 297 -3.85 -17.19 6.47
N GLN A 298 -4.31 -16.24 5.64
CA GLN A 298 -3.49 -15.59 4.60
C GLN A 298 -2.23 -14.96 5.18
N ARG A 299 -2.30 -14.36 6.38
CA ARG A 299 -1.16 -13.72 7.05
C ARG A 299 0.01 -14.68 7.25
N GLN A 300 -0.26 -15.97 7.49
CA GLN A 300 0.77 -16.99 7.69
C GLN A 300 1.52 -17.36 6.41
N HIS A 301 0.93 -17.05 5.24
CA HIS A 301 1.48 -17.30 3.92
C HIS A 301 2.07 -16.05 3.25
N ASN A 302 1.98 -14.88 3.89
CA ASN A 302 2.48 -13.60 3.36
C ASN A 302 3.91 -13.30 3.87
N PRO A 303 4.93 -13.25 2.99
CA PRO A 303 6.28 -12.83 3.35
C PRO A 303 6.29 -11.41 3.98
N PRO A 304 7.04 -11.16 5.07
CA PRO A 304 6.97 -9.90 5.81
C PRO A 304 7.69 -8.71 5.15
N SER A 305 8.08 -8.83 3.88
CA SER A 305 8.88 -7.84 3.15
C SER A 305 8.25 -7.59 1.79
N ASP A 306 7.74 -6.37 1.55
CA ASP A 306 7.26 -5.87 0.23
C ASP A 306 8.12 -6.36 -0.94
N ARG A 307 9.44 -6.30 -0.80
CA ARG A 307 10.40 -6.63 -1.87
C ARG A 307 10.46 -8.12 -2.24
N HIS A 308 9.69 -8.99 -1.59
CA HIS A 308 9.68 -10.42 -1.87
C HIS A 308 8.74 -10.71 -3.06
N PRO A 309 9.14 -11.49 -4.08
CA PRO A 309 8.30 -11.72 -5.26
C PRO A 309 6.94 -12.41 -5.01
N GLU A 310 6.79 -13.04 -3.85
CA GLU A 310 5.53 -13.62 -3.36
C GLU A 310 4.86 -12.81 -2.22
N HIS A 311 5.32 -11.59 -1.95
CA HIS A 311 4.54 -10.66 -1.12
C HIS A 311 3.23 -10.31 -1.83
N TYR A 312 2.23 -9.90 -1.07
CA TYR A 312 0.97 -9.38 -1.59
C TYR A 312 0.37 -8.37 -0.60
N ASP A 313 -0.16 -7.27 -1.13
CA ASP A 313 -0.91 -6.28 -0.37
C ASP A 313 -2.20 -6.86 0.21
N THR A 314 -2.89 -7.71 -0.56
CA THR A 314 -4.22 -8.25 -0.21
C THR A 314 -4.43 -9.68 -0.70
N ALA A 315 -5.38 -10.39 -0.10
CA ALA A 315 -5.75 -11.76 -0.48
C ALA A 315 -7.25 -11.89 -0.74
N VAL A 316 -7.62 -12.66 -1.77
CA VAL A 316 -9.02 -12.92 -2.15
C VAL A 316 -9.28 -14.42 -2.10
N LEU A 317 -10.27 -14.84 -1.31
CA LEU A 317 -10.75 -16.22 -1.27
C LEU A 317 -11.99 -16.38 -2.17
N PHE A 318 -11.99 -17.42 -2.98
CA PHE A 318 -13.15 -17.88 -3.75
C PHE A 318 -13.68 -19.19 -3.18
N THR A 319 -15.01 -19.28 -3.06
CA THR A 319 -15.74 -20.48 -2.61
C THR A 319 -17.05 -20.63 -3.40
N ARG A 320 -17.53 -21.87 -3.59
CA ARG A 320 -18.91 -22.18 -4.04
C ARG A 320 -19.86 -22.41 -2.84
N THR A 321 -19.40 -22.19 -1.62
CA THR A 321 -20.23 -22.22 -0.40
C THR A 321 -21.09 -20.96 -0.32
N ASP A 322 -22.40 -21.12 -0.18
CA ASP A 322 -23.36 -20.03 0.09
C ASP A 322 -22.94 -19.23 1.34
N LEU A 323 -22.66 -17.94 1.14
CA LEU A 323 -22.19 -17.02 2.18
C LEU A 323 -23.36 -16.19 2.75
N CYS A 324 -23.73 -16.49 3.99
CA CYS A 324 -24.77 -15.78 4.71
C CYS A 324 -24.23 -14.67 5.62
N GLY A 325 -24.89 -13.52 5.56
CA GLY A 325 -24.81 -12.48 6.59
C GLY A 325 -25.67 -12.82 7.81
N ALA A 326 -25.74 -11.90 8.78
CA ALA A 326 -26.51 -12.09 10.02
C ALA A 326 -28.05 -12.17 9.82
N HIS A 327 -28.55 -11.72 8.66
CA HIS A 327 -30.00 -11.56 8.40
C HIS A 327 -30.48 -12.16 7.07
N SER A 328 -29.60 -12.52 6.14
CA SER A 328 -29.94 -13.15 4.85
C SER A 328 -28.75 -13.91 4.25
N CYS A 329 -29.04 -14.96 3.47
CA CYS A 329 -28.10 -15.69 2.62
C CYS A 329 -28.09 -15.10 1.20
N ASP A 330 -27.95 -13.78 1.13
CA ASP A 330 -27.90 -13.04 -0.11
C ASP A 330 -26.45 -12.62 -0.44
N THR A 331 -25.47 -12.93 0.42
CA THR A 331 -24.21 -12.19 0.52
C THR A 331 -23.07 -12.79 -0.31
N LEU A 332 -22.96 -12.34 -1.57
CA LEU A 332 -21.91 -12.78 -2.50
C LEU A 332 -20.47 -12.48 -2.06
N GLY A 333 -20.24 -11.59 -1.08
CA GLY A 333 -18.89 -11.20 -0.68
C GLY A 333 -18.84 -10.41 0.61
N MET A 334 -17.64 -10.35 1.21
CA MET A 334 -17.37 -9.54 2.40
C MET A 334 -15.88 -9.18 2.51
N ALA A 335 -15.59 -7.95 2.95
CA ALA A 335 -14.26 -7.46 3.28
C ALA A 335 -14.30 -6.39 4.39
N ASP A 336 -13.16 -6.17 5.07
CA ASP A 336 -13.00 -5.04 5.99
C ASP A 336 -12.76 -3.72 5.22
N VAL A 337 -13.25 -2.60 5.76
CA VAL A 337 -13.14 -1.29 5.11
C VAL A 337 -11.78 -0.62 5.40
N GLY A 338 -11.07 -0.23 4.34
CA GLY A 338 -9.85 0.61 4.42
C GLY A 338 -8.59 -0.11 4.87
N THR A 339 -8.54 -1.43 4.75
CA THR A 339 -7.48 -2.29 5.31
C THR A 339 -6.35 -2.62 4.33
N VAL A 340 -6.27 -2.02 3.13
CA VAL A 340 -5.33 -2.44 2.06
C VAL A 340 -3.85 -2.59 2.45
N CYS A 341 -3.35 -1.79 3.39
CA CYS A 341 -1.97 -1.91 3.93
C CYS A 341 -1.93 -2.37 5.41
N ASP A 342 -2.99 -3.03 5.88
CA ASP A 342 -3.09 -3.69 7.18
C ASP A 342 -2.93 -5.21 6.97
N PRO A 343 -1.72 -5.79 7.19
CA PRO A 343 -1.44 -7.19 6.85
C PRO A 343 -2.29 -8.20 7.64
N ASP A 344 -2.95 -7.77 8.71
CA ASP A 344 -3.81 -8.62 9.54
C ASP A 344 -5.27 -8.65 9.03
N ARG A 345 -5.67 -7.68 8.19
CA ARG A 345 -7.06 -7.44 7.74
C ARG A 345 -7.24 -7.09 6.25
N SER A 346 -6.17 -7.10 5.46
CA SER A 346 -6.23 -6.92 4.00
C SER A 346 -6.63 -8.22 3.31
N CYS A 347 -7.94 -8.48 3.28
CA CYS A 347 -8.53 -9.75 2.87
C CYS A 347 -9.99 -9.55 2.45
N SER A 348 -10.43 -10.31 1.44
CA SER A 348 -11.84 -10.42 1.05
C SER A 348 -12.21 -11.87 0.76
N ILE A 349 -13.50 -12.18 0.94
CA ILE A 349 -14.09 -13.47 0.56
C ILE A 349 -15.17 -13.24 -0.51
N ILE A 350 -15.27 -14.17 -1.45
CA ILE A 350 -16.14 -14.10 -2.63
C ILE A 350 -16.83 -15.46 -2.81
N GLU A 351 -18.14 -15.43 -2.91
CA GLU A 351 -18.96 -16.52 -3.43
C GLU A 351 -18.89 -16.51 -4.96
N ASP A 352 -18.59 -17.66 -5.54
CA ASP A 352 -18.47 -17.83 -6.97
C ASP A 352 -19.81 -18.15 -7.63
N ASP A 353 -20.40 -17.13 -8.26
CA ASP A 353 -21.68 -17.19 -8.97
C ASP A 353 -21.53 -17.28 -10.50
N GLY A 354 -20.30 -17.41 -11.01
CA GLY A 354 -19.99 -17.31 -12.44
C GLY A 354 -19.19 -16.06 -12.79
N LEU A 355 -19.12 -15.67 -14.08
CA LEU A 355 -18.29 -14.54 -14.52
C LEU A 355 -18.62 -13.21 -13.82
N GLN A 356 -19.85 -13.05 -13.29
CA GLN A 356 -20.24 -11.89 -12.50
C GLN A 356 -19.51 -11.78 -11.16
N ALA A 357 -18.87 -12.84 -10.65
CA ALA A 357 -17.98 -12.77 -9.49
C ALA A 357 -16.83 -11.75 -9.69
N ALA A 358 -16.49 -11.38 -10.93
CA ALA A 358 -15.57 -10.28 -11.22
C ALA A 358 -16.07 -8.90 -10.73
N PHE A 359 -17.38 -8.67 -10.72
CA PHE A 359 -17.98 -7.48 -10.16
C PHE A 359 -17.96 -7.53 -8.63
N THR A 360 -18.27 -8.68 -8.02
CA THR A 360 -18.14 -8.89 -6.57
C THR A 360 -16.71 -8.66 -6.10
N VAL A 361 -15.70 -9.23 -6.78
CA VAL A 361 -14.27 -8.96 -6.53
C VAL A 361 -13.97 -7.47 -6.62
N ALA A 362 -14.52 -6.77 -7.62
CA ALA A 362 -14.28 -5.34 -7.77
C ALA A 362 -14.88 -4.52 -6.62
N HIS A 363 -16.08 -4.90 -6.16
CA HIS A 363 -16.79 -4.32 -5.01
C HIS A 363 -16.04 -4.57 -3.69
N GLU A 364 -15.67 -5.80 -3.36
CA GLU A 364 -14.99 -6.12 -2.10
C GLU A 364 -13.59 -5.50 -2.02
N LEU A 365 -12.84 -5.46 -3.13
CA LEU A 365 -11.62 -4.67 -3.20
C LEU A 365 -11.88 -3.16 -2.98
N GLY A 366 -13.09 -2.69 -3.30
CA GLY A 366 -13.53 -1.31 -3.06
C GLY A 366 -13.61 -0.99 -1.57
N HIS A 367 -14.19 -1.90 -0.77
CA HIS A 367 -14.16 -1.84 0.69
C HIS A 367 -12.73 -1.81 1.21
N VAL A 368 -11.86 -2.72 0.75
CA VAL A 368 -10.42 -2.74 1.11
C VAL A 368 -9.73 -1.38 0.79
N PHE A 369 -10.15 -0.70 -0.28
CA PHE A 369 -9.74 0.66 -0.68
C PHE A 369 -10.43 1.83 0.08
N ASN A 370 -11.18 1.54 1.13
CA ASN A 370 -11.95 2.51 1.94
C ASN A 370 -13.13 3.16 1.19
N MET A 371 -13.73 2.47 0.23
CA MET A 371 -14.98 2.90 -0.40
C MET A 371 -16.16 2.28 0.37
N PRO A 372 -17.03 3.06 1.04
CA PRO A 372 -18.28 2.54 1.60
C PRO A 372 -19.32 2.32 0.49
N HIS A 373 -20.47 1.74 0.83
CA HIS A 373 -21.57 1.64 -0.12
C HIS A 373 -22.09 3.03 -0.55
N ASP A 374 -22.65 3.09 -1.76
CA ASP A 374 -23.08 4.35 -2.40
C ASP A 374 -24.36 4.97 -1.84
N ASP A 375 -25.16 4.17 -1.12
CA ASP A 375 -26.31 4.57 -0.30
C ASP A 375 -25.94 4.99 1.13
N ALA A 376 -24.69 4.76 1.56
CA ALA A 376 -24.24 5.11 2.90
C ALA A 376 -24.44 6.62 3.19
N GLN A 377 -24.75 6.95 4.45
CA GLN A 377 -25.04 8.32 4.88
C GLN A 377 -23.87 9.30 4.65
N LEU A 378 -22.66 8.82 4.45
CA LEU A 378 -21.48 9.60 4.07
C LEU A 378 -21.51 10.01 2.58
N CYS A 379 -22.03 9.15 1.70
CA CYS A 379 -22.13 9.37 0.26
C CYS A 379 -23.35 10.21 -0.15
N SER A 380 -24.40 10.30 0.69
CA SER A 380 -25.65 11.02 0.39
C SER A 380 -25.50 12.52 0.05
N GLY A 381 -24.34 13.13 0.35
CA GLY A 381 -24.03 14.53 0.01
C GLY A 381 -23.19 14.71 -1.26
N VAL A 382 -22.74 13.61 -1.87
CA VAL A 382 -21.81 13.56 -3.01
C VAL A 382 -22.44 12.84 -4.21
N ASN A 383 -23.16 11.76 -3.97
CA ASN A 383 -23.88 11.00 -5.00
C ASN A 383 -25.19 11.70 -5.42
N GLY A 384 -25.60 11.45 -6.66
CA GLY A 384 -26.89 11.90 -7.20
C GLY A 384 -28.04 10.92 -6.91
N ALA A 385 -29.20 11.15 -7.54
CA ALA A 385 -30.39 10.32 -7.38
C ALA A 385 -30.27 8.88 -7.94
N HIS A 386 -29.23 8.59 -8.73
CA HIS A 386 -29.02 7.31 -9.44
C HIS A 386 -27.85 6.50 -8.86
N TRP A 387 -27.71 6.47 -7.52
CA TRP A 387 -26.60 5.78 -6.85
C TRP A 387 -26.59 4.25 -7.05
N GLY A 388 -27.76 3.63 -7.27
CA GLY A 388 -27.91 2.18 -7.40
C GLY A 388 -27.38 1.54 -8.70
N SER A 389 -26.73 2.32 -9.57
CA SER A 389 -26.13 1.85 -10.82
C SER A 389 -24.60 1.90 -10.84
N HIS A 390 -23.96 1.99 -9.66
CA HIS A 390 -22.49 2.03 -9.52
C HIS A 390 -21.96 0.80 -8.78
N MET A 391 -20.65 0.59 -8.84
CA MET A 391 -19.98 -0.63 -8.35
C MET A 391 -20.16 -0.84 -6.86
N MET A 392 -20.20 0.25 -6.07
CA MET A 392 -20.37 0.19 -4.62
C MET A 392 -21.85 0.32 -4.19
N ALA A 393 -22.82 0.11 -5.09
CA ALA A 393 -24.21 -0.05 -4.68
C ALA A 393 -24.36 -1.31 -3.80
N SER A 394 -25.14 -1.22 -2.73
CA SER A 394 -25.43 -2.32 -1.79
C SER A 394 -26.15 -3.52 -2.46
N THR A 395 -26.72 -3.32 -3.64
CA THR A 395 -27.33 -4.36 -4.49
C THR A 395 -26.88 -4.21 -5.94
N LEU A 396 -26.27 -5.26 -6.50
CA LEU A 396 -25.70 -5.24 -7.85
C LEU A 396 -26.76 -5.65 -8.88
N SER A 397 -27.55 -4.68 -9.36
CA SER A 397 -28.68 -4.95 -10.27
C SER A 397 -28.50 -4.44 -11.69
N ASN A 398 -27.95 -3.24 -11.90
CA ASN A 398 -27.78 -2.65 -13.23
C ASN A 398 -26.62 -1.64 -13.26
N LEU A 399 -25.40 -2.14 -13.45
CA LEU A 399 -24.17 -1.33 -13.44
C LEU A 399 -24.05 -0.47 -14.71
N ASP A 400 -23.94 0.86 -14.55
CA ASP A 400 -23.59 1.77 -15.62
C ASP A 400 -22.12 1.54 -16.04
N GLN A 401 -21.92 0.90 -17.18
CA GLN A 401 -20.59 0.59 -17.70
C GLN A 401 -19.83 1.82 -18.22
N GLN A 402 -20.50 2.96 -18.43
CA GLN A 402 -19.85 4.24 -18.77
C GLN A 402 -19.40 5.01 -17.52
N GLN A 403 -20.03 4.77 -16.36
CA GLN A 403 -19.62 5.30 -15.05
C GLN A 403 -19.73 4.24 -13.94
N PRO A 404 -18.92 3.16 -14.00
CA PRO A 404 -19.00 2.06 -13.03
C PRO A 404 -18.63 2.50 -11.61
N TRP A 405 -17.85 3.56 -11.44
CA TRP A 405 -17.52 4.10 -10.11
C TRP A 405 -18.26 5.41 -9.87
N SER A 406 -18.89 5.53 -8.70
CA SER A 406 -19.62 6.74 -8.34
C SER A 406 -18.68 7.91 -8.00
N PRO A 407 -19.21 9.15 -7.98
CA PRO A 407 -18.49 10.30 -7.44
C PRO A 407 -18.06 10.11 -5.97
N CYS A 408 -18.83 9.41 -5.14
CA CYS A 408 -18.44 9.10 -3.76
C CYS A 408 -17.27 8.11 -3.72
N SER A 409 -17.38 6.96 -4.39
CA SER A 409 -16.33 5.93 -4.45
C SER A 409 -14.99 6.55 -4.87
N ALA A 410 -15.01 7.32 -5.96
CA ALA A 410 -13.84 8.01 -6.48
C ALA A 410 -13.24 9.04 -5.51
N LEU A 411 -14.08 9.78 -4.77
CA LEU A 411 -13.65 10.74 -3.75
C LEU A 411 -13.02 10.04 -2.53
N MET A 412 -13.60 8.92 -2.08
CA MET A 412 -13.11 8.19 -0.91
C MET A 412 -11.75 7.57 -1.16
N VAL A 413 -11.58 6.80 -2.24
CA VAL A 413 -10.28 6.21 -2.59
C VAL A 413 -9.22 7.28 -2.90
N THR A 414 -9.61 8.38 -3.57
CA THR A 414 -8.75 9.57 -3.77
C THR A 414 -8.22 10.10 -2.45
N THR A 415 -9.11 10.32 -1.49
CA THR A 415 -8.79 10.89 -0.17
C THR A 415 -7.93 9.93 0.66
N PHE A 416 -8.27 8.64 0.65
CA PHE A 416 -7.53 7.57 1.32
C PHE A 416 -6.07 7.45 0.81
N LEU A 417 -5.89 7.45 -0.51
CA LEU A 417 -4.57 7.39 -1.15
C LEU A 417 -3.75 8.68 -0.93
N ASP A 418 -4.36 9.87 -1.02
CA ASP A 418 -3.66 11.15 -0.76
C ASP A 418 -3.34 11.38 0.72
N ASN A 419 -4.17 10.87 1.64
CA ASN A 419 -3.84 10.78 3.07
C ASN A 419 -2.74 9.72 3.35
N GLY A 420 -2.34 8.96 2.32
CA GLY A 420 -1.20 8.05 2.32
C GLY A 420 -1.45 6.75 3.06
N HIS A 421 -2.69 6.27 3.09
CA HIS A 421 -3.02 4.97 3.66
C HIS A 421 -2.59 3.83 2.71
N GLY A 422 -2.69 4.01 1.39
CA GLY A 422 -2.12 3.10 0.38
C GLY A 422 -0.61 3.29 0.16
N GLN A 423 0.21 3.11 1.19
CA GLN A 423 1.68 3.26 1.10
C GLN A 423 2.41 2.02 0.56
N CYS A 424 1.87 0.83 0.80
CA CYS A 424 2.35 -0.46 0.29
C CYS A 424 2.35 -0.46 -1.25
N LEU A 425 1.17 -0.17 -1.84
CA LEU A 425 0.84 0.02 -3.27
C LEU A 425 1.74 0.90 -4.17
N LEU A 426 2.87 1.42 -3.70
CA LEU A 426 3.74 2.37 -4.39
C LEU A 426 4.93 1.72 -5.12
N ASP A 427 5.36 0.55 -4.69
CA ASP A 427 6.35 -0.21 -5.44
C ASP A 427 5.66 -0.94 -6.60
N LYS A 428 6.45 -1.64 -7.42
CA LYS A 428 5.96 -2.24 -8.66
C LYS A 428 6.30 -3.72 -8.65
N PRO A 429 5.32 -4.63 -8.86
CA PRO A 429 5.55 -6.06 -8.89
C PRO A 429 6.67 -6.40 -9.86
N VAL A 430 7.61 -7.23 -9.39
CA VAL A 430 8.86 -7.55 -10.11
C VAL A 430 8.56 -8.16 -11.49
N LYS A 431 7.56 -9.05 -11.56
CA LYS A 431 6.92 -9.55 -12.80
C LYS A 431 5.48 -10.00 -12.50
N PRO A 432 4.45 -9.16 -12.67
CA PRO A 432 3.06 -9.60 -12.50
C PRO A 432 2.66 -10.60 -13.60
N GLN A 433 1.81 -11.57 -13.27
CA GLN A 433 1.26 -12.50 -14.27
C GLN A 433 0.51 -11.70 -15.35
N PRO A 434 0.73 -11.96 -16.66
CA PRO A 434 -0.11 -11.38 -17.70
C PRO A 434 -1.54 -11.91 -17.55
N LEU A 435 -2.46 -11.01 -17.20
CA LEU A 435 -3.89 -11.30 -17.23
C LEU A 435 -4.33 -11.58 -18.68
N PRO A 436 -5.30 -12.50 -18.89
CA PRO A 436 -5.82 -12.80 -20.23
C PRO A 436 -6.17 -11.53 -21.00
N GLN A 437 -5.60 -11.39 -22.21
CA GLN A 437 -5.96 -10.35 -23.16
C GLN A 437 -7.22 -10.64 -24.01
N PRO A 438 -7.67 -11.89 -24.30
CA PRO A 438 -8.93 -12.07 -25.00
C PRO A 438 -10.09 -11.61 -24.12
N LEU A 439 -11.14 -11.10 -24.77
CA LEU A 439 -12.37 -10.73 -24.08
C LEU A 439 -13.06 -12.00 -23.53
N PRO A 440 -13.65 -12.00 -22.32
CA PRO A 440 -14.12 -13.23 -21.66
C PRO A 440 -15.09 -14.05 -22.51
N GLY A 441 -16.00 -13.40 -23.23
CA GLY A 441 -16.99 -14.03 -24.10
C GLY A 441 -16.44 -14.68 -25.37
N ALA A 442 -15.17 -14.44 -25.71
CA ALA A 442 -14.46 -15.19 -26.75
C ALA A 442 -13.93 -16.55 -26.25
N VAL A 443 -13.89 -16.76 -24.93
CA VAL A 443 -13.50 -18.01 -24.26
C VAL A 443 -14.73 -18.74 -23.72
N TYR A 444 -15.71 -17.98 -23.21
CA TYR A 444 -16.93 -18.47 -22.59
C TYR A 444 -18.14 -18.00 -23.41
N ASP A 445 -18.70 -18.86 -24.26
CA ASP A 445 -19.92 -18.55 -25.02
C ASP A 445 -21.15 -18.36 -24.12
N ALA A 446 -22.30 -17.95 -24.69
CA ALA A 446 -23.51 -17.68 -23.93
C ALA A 446 -24.04 -18.91 -23.16
N ASP A 447 -23.89 -20.12 -23.72
CA ASP A 447 -24.27 -21.36 -23.05
C ASP A 447 -23.32 -21.68 -21.89
N TYR A 448 -22.01 -21.44 -22.06
CA TYR A 448 -21.02 -21.59 -20.99
C TYR A 448 -21.25 -20.59 -19.85
N GLN A 449 -21.61 -19.34 -20.18
CA GLN A 449 -21.99 -18.34 -19.18
C GLN A 449 -23.23 -18.80 -18.39
N CYS A 450 -24.26 -19.34 -19.06
CA CYS A 450 -25.40 -19.93 -18.37
C CYS A 450 -25.01 -21.13 -17.48
N ARG A 451 -24.10 -22.00 -17.93
CA ARG A 451 -23.58 -23.11 -17.11
C ARG A 451 -22.87 -22.66 -15.84
N LEU A 452 -22.07 -21.61 -15.93
CA LEU A 452 -21.36 -21.04 -14.79
C LEU A 452 -22.31 -20.47 -13.74
N THR A 453 -23.40 -19.80 -14.17
CA THR A 453 -24.33 -19.11 -13.28
C THR A 453 -25.46 -19.99 -12.73
N PHE A 454 -25.96 -20.95 -13.52
CA PHE A 454 -27.15 -21.75 -13.16
C PHE A 454 -26.93 -23.27 -13.17
N GLY A 455 -25.68 -23.73 -13.30
CA GLY A 455 -25.29 -25.14 -13.28
C GLY A 455 -25.19 -25.79 -14.66
N GLU A 456 -24.53 -26.95 -14.73
CA GLU A 456 -24.06 -27.58 -15.98
C GLU A 456 -25.13 -27.82 -17.05
N ASP A 457 -26.41 -27.89 -16.68
CA ASP A 457 -27.53 -28.15 -17.60
C ASP A 457 -28.06 -26.92 -18.31
N SER A 458 -27.84 -25.74 -17.72
CA SER A 458 -28.39 -24.50 -18.23
C SER A 458 -27.87 -24.19 -19.64
N GLN A 459 -28.72 -23.56 -20.44
CA GLN A 459 -28.47 -23.14 -21.82
C GLN A 459 -29.01 -21.73 -22.01
N HIS A 460 -28.49 -21.01 -22.99
CA HIS A 460 -28.99 -19.71 -23.38
C HIS A 460 -30.41 -19.81 -23.99
N CYS A 461 -31.33 -18.96 -23.53
CA CYS A 461 -32.69 -18.91 -24.06
C CYS A 461 -32.77 -18.20 -25.42
N PRO A 462 -33.19 -18.88 -26.51
CA PRO A 462 -33.32 -18.24 -27.83
C PRO A 462 -34.46 -17.21 -27.85
N ASP A 463 -34.22 -16.09 -28.54
CA ASP A 463 -35.13 -14.96 -28.79
C ASP A 463 -35.74 -14.25 -27.57
N LEU A 464 -34.91 -13.40 -26.95
CA LEU A 464 -35.37 -12.21 -26.24
C LEU A 464 -34.68 -10.98 -26.84
N SER A 465 -35.39 -9.85 -26.92
CA SER A 465 -34.94 -8.58 -27.55
C SER A 465 -33.81 -7.85 -26.82
N THR A 466 -33.06 -8.58 -25.98
CA THR A 466 -32.05 -8.10 -25.03
C THR A 466 -30.67 -8.72 -25.30
N THR A 467 -30.39 -9.15 -26.54
CA THR A 467 -29.07 -9.65 -26.96
C THR A 467 -27.95 -8.72 -26.48
N CYS A 468 -26.93 -9.28 -25.84
CA CYS A 468 -25.86 -8.58 -25.12
C CYS A 468 -26.27 -7.80 -23.87
N ALA A 469 -27.50 -7.29 -23.77
CA ALA A 469 -27.97 -6.47 -22.65
C ALA A 469 -28.37 -7.30 -21.41
N ALA A 470 -28.94 -8.49 -21.59
CA ALA A 470 -29.26 -9.41 -20.50
C ALA A 470 -29.06 -10.87 -20.93
N LEU A 471 -28.37 -11.65 -20.12
CA LEU A 471 -28.20 -13.09 -20.29
C LEU A 471 -29.40 -13.82 -19.68
N TRP A 472 -30.18 -14.49 -20.53
CA TRP A 472 -31.32 -15.30 -20.12
C TRP A 472 -30.99 -16.77 -20.33
N CYS A 473 -31.22 -17.56 -19.29
CA CYS A 473 -30.77 -18.94 -19.20
C CYS A 473 -31.92 -19.86 -18.82
N THR A 474 -31.93 -21.07 -19.37
CA THR A 474 -32.93 -22.08 -19.04
C THR A 474 -32.68 -22.65 -17.66
N VAL A 475 -33.69 -22.60 -16.79
CA VAL A 475 -33.67 -23.22 -15.45
C VAL A 475 -34.90 -24.11 -15.32
N THR A 476 -34.75 -25.24 -14.63
CA THR A 476 -35.85 -26.16 -14.34
C THR A 476 -36.38 -25.86 -12.94
N THR A 477 -37.63 -25.39 -12.86
CA THR A 477 -38.31 -25.20 -11.56
C THR A 477 -38.65 -26.54 -10.89
N SER A 478 -38.88 -26.52 -9.58
CA SER A 478 -39.32 -27.65 -8.73
C SER A 478 -40.54 -28.41 -9.26
N ASN A 479 -41.38 -27.74 -10.08
CA ASN A 479 -42.53 -28.35 -10.73
C ASN A 479 -42.21 -29.06 -12.07
N GLY A 480 -40.93 -29.16 -12.43
CA GLY A 480 -40.44 -29.73 -13.69
C GLY A 480 -40.63 -28.83 -14.92
N LEU A 481 -41.03 -27.56 -14.73
CA LEU A 481 -41.24 -26.62 -15.82
C LEU A 481 -39.92 -25.91 -16.16
N LEU A 482 -39.50 -26.00 -17.42
CA LEU A 482 -38.37 -25.24 -17.96
C LEU A 482 -38.80 -23.78 -18.16
N VAL A 483 -38.11 -22.86 -17.51
CA VAL A 483 -38.35 -21.40 -17.59
C VAL A 483 -37.06 -20.69 -17.98
N CYS A 484 -37.17 -19.47 -18.51
CA CYS A 484 -36.02 -18.59 -18.72
C CYS A 484 -35.86 -17.67 -17.50
N GLN A 485 -34.78 -17.85 -16.75
CA GLN A 485 -34.39 -16.97 -15.65
C GLN A 485 -33.24 -16.05 -16.08
N THR A 486 -33.06 -14.94 -15.37
CA THR A 486 -31.89 -14.07 -15.52
C THR A 486 -31.51 -13.47 -14.18
N LYS A 487 -30.21 -13.25 -13.96
CA LYS A 487 -29.69 -12.39 -12.87
C LYS A 487 -29.50 -10.93 -13.31
N ASN A 488 -30.10 -10.53 -14.44
CA ASN A 488 -30.05 -9.18 -15.03
C ASN A 488 -28.64 -8.69 -15.41
N PHE A 489 -27.70 -9.62 -15.66
CA PHE A 489 -26.35 -9.29 -16.13
C PHE A 489 -26.27 -9.33 -17.65
N PRO A 490 -25.50 -8.41 -18.28
CA PRO A 490 -25.22 -8.44 -19.71
C PRO A 490 -24.34 -9.63 -20.10
N TRP A 491 -24.32 -9.97 -21.39
CA TRP A 491 -23.43 -11.01 -21.89
C TRP A 491 -21.99 -10.52 -21.81
N ALA A 492 -21.05 -11.42 -21.57
CA ALA A 492 -19.64 -11.06 -21.46
C ALA A 492 -19.11 -10.38 -22.75
N ASP A 493 -18.24 -9.38 -22.58
CA ASP A 493 -17.50 -8.77 -23.69
C ASP A 493 -16.85 -9.88 -24.55
N GLY A 494 -16.98 -9.83 -25.87
CA GLY A 494 -16.47 -10.84 -26.81
C GLY A 494 -17.46 -11.94 -27.21
N THR A 495 -18.60 -12.08 -26.52
CA THR A 495 -19.58 -13.14 -26.84
C THR A 495 -20.14 -12.95 -28.24
N PRO A 496 -20.15 -13.97 -29.13
CA PRO A 496 -20.71 -13.82 -30.47
C PRO A 496 -22.21 -13.55 -30.42
N CYS A 497 -22.65 -12.49 -31.11
CA CYS A 497 -24.06 -12.08 -31.18
C CYS A 497 -24.60 -12.02 -32.63
N GLY A 498 -23.77 -12.34 -33.63
CA GLY A 498 -24.15 -12.40 -35.03
C GLY A 498 -22.99 -12.88 -35.92
N HIS A 499 -23.25 -13.01 -37.22
CA HIS A 499 -22.32 -13.62 -38.18
C HIS A 499 -20.94 -12.92 -38.30
N ASP A 500 -20.84 -11.63 -37.96
CA ASP A 500 -19.55 -10.92 -37.82
C ASP A 500 -19.57 -9.86 -36.69
N SER A 501 -20.35 -10.16 -35.64
CA SER A 501 -20.60 -9.25 -34.52
C SER A 501 -20.44 -9.94 -33.17
N TYR A 502 -19.96 -9.20 -32.17
CA TYR A 502 -19.83 -9.67 -30.79
C TYR A 502 -20.28 -8.60 -29.79
N CYS A 503 -20.65 -9.04 -28.59
CA CYS A 503 -21.04 -8.16 -27.50
C CYS A 503 -19.84 -7.35 -27.00
N LEU A 504 -19.98 -6.04 -26.90
CA LEU A 504 -19.02 -5.16 -26.25
C LEU A 504 -19.79 -4.07 -25.52
N ALA A 505 -19.51 -3.89 -24.23
CA ALA A 505 -20.19 -2.94 -23.35
C ALA A 505 -21.74 -3.05 -23.41
N GLY A 506 -22.27 -4.27 -23.35
CA GLY A 506 -23.71 -4.56 -23.41
C GLY A 506 -24.37 -4.41 -24.79
N HIS A 507 -23.62 -4.06 -25.85
CA HIS A 507 -24.15 -3.85 -27.20
C HIS A 507 -23.56 -4.85 -28.21
N CYS A 508 -24.38 -5.33 -29.14
CA CYS A 508 -23.91 -6.15 -30.27
C CYS A 508 -23.27 -5.28 -31.35
N LEU A 509 -21.95 -5.34 -31.50
CA LEU A 509 -21.17 -4.51 -32.43
C LEU A 509 -20.48 -5.36 -33.49
N SER A 510 -20.41 -4.87 -34.74
CA SER A 510 -19.55 -5.49 -35.75
C SER A 510 -18.07 -5.38 -35.36
N LYS A 511 -17.22 -6.30 -35.83
CA LYS A 511 -15.75 -6.25 -35.58
C LYS A 511 -15.15 -4.88 -35.90
N SER A 512 -15.63 -4.20 -36.95
CA SER A 512 -15.14 -2.87 -37.36
C SER A 512 -15.51 -1.73 -36.41
N GLN A 513 -16.67 -1.82 -35.74
CA GLN A 513 -17.11 -0.86 -34.72
C GLN A 513 -16.40 -1.14 -33.40
N ALA A 514 -16.37 -2.40 -32.98
CA ALA A 514 -15.72 -2.82 -31.75
C ALA A 514 -14.20 -2.52 -31.73
N ALA A 515 -13.50 -2.62 -32.87
CA ALA A 515 -12.10 -2.22 -32.98
C ALA A 515 -11.87 -0.71 -32.71
N LYS A 516 -12.82 0.16 -33.09
CA LYS A 516 -12.78 1.59 -32.77
C LYS A 516 -13.00 1.82 -31.28
N GLU A 517 -14.00 1.16 -30.70
CA GLU A 517 -14.30 1.18 -29.26
C GLU A 517 -13.24 0.50 -28.37
N GLN A 518 -12.25 -0.18 -28.97
CA GLN A 518 -11.12 -0.77 -28.24
C GLN A 518 -9.80 0.00 -28.43
N THR A 519 -9.78 1.06 -29.25
CA THR A 519 -8.56 1.86 -29.47
C THR A 519 -8.23 2.67 -28.21
N PRO A 520 -7.09 2.44 -27.52
CA PRO A 520 -6.81 3.08 -26.23
C PRO A 520 -6.52 4.57 -26.37
N VAL A 521 -7.16 5.40 -25.54
CA VAL A 521 -6.90 6.84 -25.44
C VAL A 521 -6.33 7.14 -24.06
N ASN A 522 -5.07 7.57 -24.01
CA ASN A 522 -4.42 7.97 -22.75
C ASN A 522 -4.97 9.32 -22.27
N GLY A 523 -5.20 9.44 -20.97
CA GLY A 523 -5.71 10.66 -20.37
C GLY A 523 -4.68 11.80 -20.33
N GLY A 524 -5.16 13.02 -20.50
CA GLY A 524 -4.37 14.24 -20.29
C GLY A 524 -5.00 15.16 -19.23
N TRP A 525 -4.15 15.87 -18.49
CA TRP A 525 -4.61 16.79 -17.45
C TRP A 525 -5.34 17.99 -18.06
N GLY A 526 -6.55 18.25 -17.57
CA GLY A 526 -7.24 19.52 -17.76
C GLY A 526 -6.53 20.70 -17.09
N PRO A 527 -7.03 21.92 -17.32
CA PRO A 527 -6.53 23.12 -16.67
C PRO A 527 -6.75 23.06 -15.16
N TRP A 528 -5.95 23.82 -14.41
CA TRP A 528 -6.19 24.04 -12.99
C TRP A 528 -7.48 24.85 -12.78
N GLY A 529 -8.37 24.30 -11.95
CA GLY A 529 -9.52 25.00 -11.43
C GLY A 529 -9.13 26.16 -10.51
N PRO A 530 -10.08 27.02 -10.15
CA PRO A 530 -9.84 28.19 -9.30
C PRO A 530 -9.35 27.79 -7.91
N TRP A 531 -8.82 28.78 -7.20
CA TRP A 531 -8.52 28.66 -5.78
C TRP A 531 -9.83 28.73 -4.98
N GLY A 532 -10.14 27.66 -4.24
CA GLY A 532 -11.27 27.63 -3.31
C GLY A 532 -11.04 28.51 -2.08
N ASP A 533 -11.98 28.46 -1.13
CA ASP A 533 -11.94 29.29 0.07
C ASP A 533 -10.67 29.08 0.92
N CYS A 534 -10.27 30.13 1.63
CA CYS A 534 -9.16 30.07 2.56
C CYS A 534 -9.60 29.36 3.85
N SER A 535 -8.83 28.36 4.30
CA SER A 535 -9.14 27.58 5.51
C SER A 535 -9.19 28.39 6.81
N ARG A 536 -8.69 29.64 6.82
CA ARG A 536 -8.63 30.55 7.98
C ARG A 536 -8.84 31.99 7.53
N THR A 537 -9.50 32.81 8.34
CA THR A 537 -9.73 34.24 8.07
C THR A 537 -8.51 35.13 8.35
N CYS A 538 -7.52 34.62 9.09
CA CYS A 538 -6.27 35.28 9.44
C CYS A 538 -5.22 34.24 9.89
N GLY A 539 -3.99 34.68 10.15
CA GLY A 539 -2.99 33.89 10.85
C GLY A 539 -2.26 32.85 10.00
N GLY A 540 -2.45 32.85 8.68
CA GLY A 540 -1.95 31.87 7.71
C GLY A 540 -2.89 30.70 7.54
N GLY A 541 -3.83 30.81 6.59
CA GLY A 541 -4.67 29.72 6.09
C GLY A 541 -4.13 29.09 4.80
N VAL A 542 -4.91 28.17 4.23
CA VAL A 542 -4.58 27.40 3.02
C VAL A 542 -5.75 27.44 2.04
N GLN A 543 -5.47 27.71 0.76
CA GLN A 543 -6.41 27.51 -0.35
C GLN A 543 -5.98 26.31 -1.19
N TYR A 544 -6.94 25.63 -1.81
CA TYR A 544 -6.73 24.50 -2.72
C TYR A 544 -7.22 24.83 -4.14
N SER A 545 -6.56 24.25 -5.14
CA SER A 545 -6.98 24.25 -6.55
C SER A 545 -6.79 22.84 -7.10
N PHE A 546 -7.76 22.37 -7.89
CA PHE A 546 -7.91 20.98 -8.35
C PHE A 546 -7.87 20.94 -9.88
N ARG A 547 -7.50 19.80 -10.48
CA ARG A 547 -7.70 19.55 -11.92
C ARG A 547 -8.10 18.11 -12.20
N ALA A 548 -8.89 17.93 -13.25
CA ALA A 548 -9.38 16.63 -13.71
C ALA A 548 -8.49 16.03 -14.81
N CYS A 549 -8.65 14.73 -15.05
CA CYS A 549 -7.99 13.99 -16.13
C CYS A 549 -8.97 13.85 -17.31
N ASP A 550 -9.23 14.94 -18.00
CA ASP A 550 -10.33 15.11 -18.95
C ASP A 550 -9.90 15.69 -20.32
N ASN A 551 -8.62 15.99 -20.52
CA ASN A 551 -8.10 16.64 -21.72
C ASN A 551 -6.94 15.87 -22.39
N PRO A 552 -7.22 14.74 -23.09
CA PRO A 552 -8.52 14.09 -23.23
C PRO A 552 -8.86 13.20 -22.02
N LEU A 553 -10.12 12.79 -21.89
CA LEU A 553 -10.54 11.76 -20.95
C LEU A 553 -9.91 10.40 -21.34
N PRO A 554 -9.34 9.62 -20.40
CA PRO A 554 -8.86 8.27 -20.71
C PRO A 554 -10.01 7.39 -21.19
N LYS A 555 -9.79 6.56 -22.22
CA LYS A 555 -10.77 5.59 -22.72
C LYS A 555 -10.11 4.28 -23.11
N ASN A 556 -10.91 3.20 -23.13
CA ASN A 556 -10.58 1.93 -23.78
C ASN A 556 -9.25 1.31 -23.28
N GLY A 557 -9.04 1.34 -21.96
CA GLY A 557 -7.81 0.83 -21.32
C GLY A 557 -6.58 1.75 -21.44
N GLY A 558 -6.73 2.97 -21.97
CA GLY A 558 -5.69 4.00 -21.94
C GLY A 558 -5.33 4.45 -20.52
N LYS A 559 -4.10 4.93 -20.34
CA LYS A 559 -3.55 5.27 -19.02
C LYS A 559 -4.26 6.48 -18.40
N TYR A 560 -4.57 6.39 -17.11
CA TYR A 560 -5.00 7.56 -16.32
C TYR A 560 -3.84 8.56 -16.15
N CYS A 561 -4.15 9.83 -15.93
CA CYS A 561 -3.15 10.90 -15.84
C CYS A 561 -2.24 10.74 -14.62
N GLU A 562 -0.93 10.86 -14.81
CA GLU A 562 0.06 10.89 -13.73
C GLU A 562 0.53 12.33 -13.47
N GLY A 563 0.75 12.70 -12.20
CA GLY A 563 1.16 14.05 -11.80
C GLY A 563 0.22 14.73 -10.80
N LYS A 564 0.54 15.98 -10.41
CA LYS A 564 -0.23 16.74 -9.41
C LYS A 564 -1.70 16.87 -9.85
N ARG A 565 -2.64 16.46 -9.01
CA ARG A 565 -4.10 16.69 -9.16
C ARG A 565 -4.64 17.79 -8.26
N ILE A 566 -3.95 18.07 -7.15
CA ILE A 566 -4.26 19.18 -6.23
C ILE A 566 -3.00 20.02 -6.04
N GLN A 567 -3.18 21.34 -6.00
CA GLN A 567 -2.17 22.31 -5.58
C GLN A 567 -2.74 23.17 -4.45
N TYR A 568 -1.86 23.69 -3.60
CA TYR A 568 -2.24 24.46 -2.41
C TYR A 568 -1.32 25.67 -2.23
N ARG A 569 -1.85 26.76 -1.65
CA ARG A 569 -1.09 27.99 -1.35
C ARG A 569 -1.53 28.58 -0.01
N SER A 570 -0.67 29.42 0.59
CA SER A 570 -1.05 30.23 1.75
C SER A 570 -2.01 31.36 1.35
N CYS A 571 -2.86 31.74 2.31
CA CYS A 571 -3.79 32.88 2.24
C CYS A 571 -3.91 33.50 3.64
N ASN A 572 -4.44 34.72 3.72
CA ASN A 572 -4.77 35.42 4.98
C ASN A 572 -3.64 35.32 6.03
N THR A 573 -2.43 35.74 5.64
CA THR A 573 -1.17 35.51 6.38
C THR A 573 -0.94 36.50 7.52
N GLU A 574 -1.67 37.61 7.54
CA GLU A 574 -1.68 38.65 8.57
C GLU A 574 -1.88 38.09 9.99
N VAL A 575 -1.44 38.83 11.00
CA VAL A 575 -1.63 38.45 12.41
C VAL A 575 -3.10 38.59 12.76
N CYS A 576 -3.68 37.53 13.34
CA CYS A 576 -5.04 37.59 13.86
C CYS A 576 -5.14 38.66 14.97
N PRO A 577 -6.29 39.35 15.10
CA PRO A 577 -6.58 40.17 16.27
C PRO A 577 -6.43 39.37 17.57
N ASP A 578 -6.21 40.06 18.70
CA ASP A 578 -5.84 39.42 19.97
C ASP A 578 -6.88 38.40 20.48
N THR A 579 -6.57 37.10 20.35
CA THR A 579 -7.46 35.96 20.66
C THR A 579 -7.42 35.56 22.14
N ASN A 580 -7.46 36.53 23.06
CA ASN A 580 -7.22 36.33 24.49
C ASN A 580 -5.90 35.56 24.79
N GLY A 581 -4.91 35.62 23.90
CA GLY A 581 -3.64 34.90 23.99
C GLY A 581 -3.68 33.40 23.64
N LEU A 582 -4.81 32.87 23.17
CA LEU A 582 -4.95 31.47 22.73
C LEU A 582 -4.41 31.26 21.32
N SER A 583 -3.79 30.10 21.10
CA SER A 583 -3.44 29.63 19.75
C SER A 583 -4.62 28.95 19.06
N PHE A 584 -4.63 29.00 17.72
CA PHE A 584 -5.64 28.35 16.88
C PHE A 584 -5.78 26.83 17.12
N ARG A 585 -4.78 26.17 17.74
CA ARG A 585 -4.85 24.75 18.11
C ARG A 585 -5.49 24.54 19.49
N GLU A 586 -5.34 25.50 20.41
CA GLU A 586 -6.06 25.52 21.69
C GLU A 586 -7.55 25.73 21.45
N GLU A 587 -7.93 26.70 20.61
CA GLU A 587 -9.32 26.90 20.15
C GLU A 587 -9.94 25.60 19.61
N GLN A 588 -9.20 24.84 18.79
CA GLN A 588 -9.64 23.55 18.26
C GLN A 588 -9.81 22.46 19.33
N CYS A 589 -9.00 22.44 20.40
CA CYS A 589 -9.21 21.52 21.52
C CYS A 589 -10.40 21.96 22.39
N LEU A 590 -10.51 23.26 22.71
CA LEU A 590 -11.56 23.83 23.54
C LEU A 590 -12.96 23.65 22.93
N ALA A 591 -13.08 23.66 21.60
CA ALA A 591 -14.31 23.34 20.87
C ALA A 591 -14.84 21.91 21.09
N HIS A 592 -14.13 21.06 21.84
CA HIS A 592 -14.56 19.72 22.26
C HIS A 592 -14.78 19.59 23.78
N ASN A 593 -14.72 20.67 24.56
CA ASN A 593 -14.97 20.64 26.01
C ASN A 593 -16.39 20.13 26.34
N ASP A 594 -17.40 20.46 25.52
CA ASP A 594 -18.79 20.02 25.68
C ASP A 594 -18.97 18.50 25.48
N MET A 595 -17.98 17.83 24.86
CA MET A 595 -17.97 16.37 24.68
C MET A 595 -17.63 15.60 25.99
N SER A 596 -17.31 16.32 27.07
CA SER A 596 -16.97 15.76 28.38
C SER A 596 -18.06 14.88 29.00
N ALA A 597 -19.32 15.04 28.59
CA ALA A 597 -20.43 14.16 29.00
C ALA A 597 -20.26 12.68 28.55
N GLN A 598 -19.44 12.39 27.53
CA GLN A 598 -19.21 11.02 27.04
C GLN A 598 -18.01 10.32 27.71
N VAL A 599 -17.21 11.03 28.50
CA VAL A 599 -15.98 10.49 29.11
C VAL A 599 -16.12 10.53 30.63
N SER A 600 -16.72 9.48 31.19
CA SER A 600 -16.95 9.29 32.63
C SER A 600 -15.64 9.09 33.43
N LEU A 601 -14.82 10.14 33.52
CA LEU A 601 -13.53 10.16 34.24
C LEU A 601 -13.66 10.37 35.77
N GLY A 602 -14.86 10.19 36.33
CA GLY A 602 -15.08 10.08 37.78
C GLY A 602 -15.23 11.39 38.56
N SER A 603 -15.00 12.56 37.95
CA SER A 603 -15.30 13.87 38.55
C SER A 603 -16.35 14.62 37.74
N GLY A 604 -17.42 15.09 38.39
CA GLY A 604 -18.53 15.83 37.77
C GLY A 604 -18.21 17.28 37.34
N GLU A 605 -16.94 17.59 37.08
CA GLU A 605 -16.48 18.88 36.54
C GLU A 605 -16.05 18.69 35.07
N GLY A 606 -16.39 19.65 34.21
CA GLY A 606 -16.13 19.56 32.77
C GLY A 606 -14.64 19.50 32.44
N VAL A 607 -14.28 18.66 31.47
CA VAL A 607 -12.88 18.46 31.06
C VAL A 607 -12.42 19.61 30.15
N GLU A 608 -11.46 20.41 30.62
CA GLU A 608 -10.77 21.41 29.78
C GLU A 608 -9.67 20.74 28.94
N TRP A 609 -9.85 20.70 27.62
CA TRP A 609 -8.88 20.12 26.69
C TRP A 609 -7.82 21.12 26.26
N VAL A 610 -6.54 20.76 26.42
CA VAL A 610 -5.38 21.54 25.94
C VAL A 610 -4.53 20.72 24.97
N PRO A 611 -3.85 21.32 23.96
CA PRO A 611 -3.04 20.55 23.02
C PRO A 611 -1.88 19.78 23.68
N LYS A 612 -1.56 18.63 23.11
CA LYS A 612 -0.40 17.82 23.48
C LYS A 612 0.59 17.79 22.32
N TYR A 613 1.82 18.25 22.57
CA TYR A 613 2.94 18.13 21.62
C TYR A 613 3.99 17.11 22.12
N ALA A 614 4.24 17.05 23.43
CA ALA A 614 5.14 16.09 24.06
C ALA A 614 4.68 14.63 23.84
N GLY A 615 5.61 13.82 23.34
CA GLY A 615 5.38 12.41 22.98
C GLY A 615 4.62 12.20 21.66
N VAL A 616 4.26 13.24 20.91
CA VAL A 616 3.58 13.08 19.60
C VAL A 616 4.60 12.84 18.50
N SER A 617 4.46 11.69 17.81
CA SER A 617 5.28 11.30 16.66
C SER A 617 5.29 12.40 15.58
N PRO A 618 6.43 12.65 14.89
CA PRO A 618 6.50 13.62 13.79
C PRO A 618 5.46 13.42 12.69
N LYS A 619 5.02 12.17 12.43
CA LYS A 619 3.98 11.85 11.45
C LYS A 619 2.58 12.28 11.92
N ASP A 620 2.36 12.33 13.24
CA ASP A 620 1.06 12.59 13.88
C ASP A 620 0.89 14.05 14.33
N ARG A 621 1.90 14.91 14.11
CA ARG A 621 1.91 16.34 14.50
C ARG A 621 0.80 17.21 13.91
N CYS A 622 0.01 16.67 12.99
CA CYS A 622 -1.16 17.35 12.42
C CYS A 622 -2.50 16.63 12.69
N LYS A 623 -2.51 15.62 13.57
CA LYS A 623 -3.73 15.14 14.25
C LYS A 623 -4.11 16.10 15.38
N LEU A 624 -5.38 16.16 15.76
CA LEU A 624 -5.83 16.95 16.91
C LEU A 624 -5.67 16.13 18.20
N VAL A 625 -4.44 16.08 18.73
CA VAL A 625 -4.14 15.39 19.99
C VAL A 625 -4.28 16.39 21.16
N CYS A 626 -5.25 16.15 22.03
CA CYS A 626 -5.53 16.98 23.19
C CYS A 626 -5.40 16.16 24.48
N ARG A 627 -5.00 16.80 25.58
CA ARG A 627 -4.95 16.23 26.93
C ARG A 627 -5.92 16.96 27.86
N ALA A 628 -6.46 16.24 28.83
CA ALA A 628 -7.28 16.83 29.88
C ALA A 628 -6.38 17.59 30.87
N LYS A 629 -6.61 18.90 31.03
CA LYS A 629 -5.81 19.79 31.89
C LYS A 629 -5.74 19.26 33.32
N GLY A 630 -4.55 19.33 33.92
CA GLY A 630 -4.30 18.78 35.25
C GLY A 630 -4.14 17.25 35.33
N THR A 631 -4.39 16.50 34.24
CA THR A 631 -4.27 15.03 34.21
C THR A 631 -3.19 14.54 33.24
N GLY A 632 -2.91 13.23 33.27
CA GLY A 632 -2.05 12.55 32.30
C GLY A 632 -2.79 12.03 31.05
N TYR A 633 -4.12 12.03 31.03
CA TYR A 633 -4.92 11.42 29.96
C TYR A 633 -4.93 12.28 28.68
N PHE A 634 -4.85 11.64 27.53
CA PHE A 634 -4.87 12.29 26.22
C PHE A 634 -5.63 11.46 25.19
N PHE A 635 -6.25 12.14 24.23
CA PHE A 635 -7.08 11.56 23.18
C PHE A 635 -6.77 12.22 21.83
N VAL A 636 -7.06 11.50 20.74
CA VAL A 636 -7.03 12.03 19.38
C VAL A 636 -8.46 12.43 19.01
N LEU A 637 -8.80 13.71 19.14
CA LEU A 637 -10.17 14.20 18.96
C LEU A 637 -10.58 14.32 17.47
N LYS A 638 -9.59 14.55 16.59
CA LYS A 638 -9.76 14.55 15.12
C LYS A 638 -8.53 13.97 14.42
N SER A 639 -8.75 13.26 13.32
CA SER A 639 -7.71 12.69 12.45
C SER A 639 -6.85 13.76 11.75
N LYS A 640 -7.35 14.99 11.62
CA LYS A 640 -6.57 16.18 11.20
C LYS A 640 -7.01 17.44 11.94
N VAL A 641 -6.06 18.35 12.17
CA VAL A 641 -6.35 19.75 12.52
C VAL A 641 -6.77 20.53 11.28
N ALA A 642 -7.42 21.69 11.47
CA ALA A 642 -7.74 22.61 10.39
C ALA A 642 -6.46 23.09 9.67
N ASP A 643 -6.54 23.20 8.34
CA ASP A 643 -5.37 23.54 7.52
C ASP A 643 -4.87 24.97 7.81
N GLY A 644 -3.55 25.14 7.80
CA GLY A 644 -2.88 26.37 8.26
C GLY A 644 -2.57 26.41 9.76
N THR A 645 -3.05 25.44 10.56
CA THR A 645 -2.63 25.30 11.96
C THR A 645 -1.11 25.01 12.04
N PRO A 646 -0.32 25.71 12.88
CA PRO A 646 1.09 25.36 13.09
C PRO A 646 1.28 23.92 13.60
N CYS A 647 2.25 23.19 13.06
CA CYS A 647 2.52 21.80 13.46
C CYS A 647 3.00 21.69 14.91
N SER A 648 3.67 22.72 15.41
CA SER A 648 4.27 22.82 16.74
C SER A 648 4.46 24.32 17.06
N PRO A 649 4.35 24.78 18.32
CA PRO A 649 4.38 26.23 18.63
C PRO A 649 5.74 26.91 18.35
N ASP A 650 6.80 26.11 18.23
CA ASP A 650 8.17 26.49 17.91
C ASP A 650 8.51 26.34 16.40
N SER A 651 7.58 25.85 15.59
CA SER A 651 7.81 25.61 14.16
C SER A 651 7.07 26.61 13.29
N THR A 652 7.75 27.11 12.24
CA THR A 652 7.10 27.84 11.14
C THR A 652 6.31 26.94 10.21
N SER A 653 6.36 25.61 10.39
CA SER A 653 5.68 24.65 9.53
C SER A 653 4.19 24.56 9.88
N VAL A 654 3.34 24.42 8.87
CA VAL A 654 1.87 24.40 9.00
C VAL A 654 1.29 23.07 8.55
N CYS A 655 0.11 22.73 9.05
CA CYS A 655 -0.62 21.54 8.67
C CYS A 655 -1.42 21.76 7.38
N VAL A 656 -1.33 20.81 6.44
CA VAL A 656 -2.06 20.75 5.17
C VAL A 656 -2.51 19.30 4.97
N GLN A 657 -3.83 19.05 4.96
CA GLN A 657 -4.47 17.71 4.96
C GLN A 657 -3.78 16.72 5.91
N GLY A 658 -3.63 17.11 7.19
CA GLY A 658 -3.03 16.22 8.20
C GLY A 658 -1.52 15.98 8.04
N GLN A 659 -0.82 16.68 7.14
CA GLN A 659 0.64 16.65 7.03
C GLN A 659 1.30 17.96 7.43
N CYS A 660 2.47 17.87 8.06
CA CYS A 660 3.28 19.03 8.38
C CYS A 660 4.13 19.48 7.17
N VAL A 661 3.78 20.62 6.55
CA VAL A 661 4.50 21.20 5.42
C VAL A 661 5.33 22.42 5.86
N LYS A 662 6.52 22.57 5.24
CA LYS A 662 7.42 23.69 5.53
C LYS A 662 6.81 25.00 5.02
N ALA A 663 6.60 25.96 5.92
CA ALA A 663 6.37 27.36 5.61
C ALA A 663 7.45 28.24 6.26
N GLY A 664 7.57 29.47 5.77
CA GLY A 664 8.48 30.47 6.34
C GLY A 664 7.91 31.15 7.59
N CYS A 665 8.71 31.97 8.25
CA CYS A 665 8.24 32.81 9.37
C CYS A 665 7.18 33.85 8.96
N ASP A 666 7.05 34.09 7.65
CA ASP A 666 6.02 34.89 6.98
C ASP A 666 4.68 34.12 6.81
N ARG A 667 4.62 32.87 7.28
CA ARG A 667 3.48 31.94 7.16
C ARG A 667 3.15 31.56 5.71
N ILE A 668 4.09 31.79 4.79
CA ILE A 668 3.96 31.42 3.39
C ILE A 668 4.55 30.02 3.19
N ILE A 669 3.71 29.09 2.72
CA ILE A 669 4.09 27.72 2.37
C ILE A 669 5.17 27.75 1.29
N GLY A 670 6.24 26.97 1.49
CA GLY A 670 7.41 26.96 0.60
C GLY A 670 8.38 28.12 0.79
N SER A 671 8.03 29.18 1.54
CA SER A 671 8.95 30.28 1.82
C SER A 671 10.21 29.80 2.57
N ASN A 672 11.33 30.43 2.23
CA ASN A 672 12.63 30.19 2.86
C ASN A 672 12.95 31.23 3.96
N ARG A 673 12.07 32.21 4.22
CA ARG A 673 12.26 33.18 5.30
C ARG A 673 12.23 32.48 6.67
N ARG A 674 13.17 32.86 7.55
CA ARG A 674 13.29 32.32 8.91
C ARG A 674 13.31 33.45 9.93
N PHE A 675 12.94 33.13 11.17
CA PHE A 675 13.24 34.01 12.29
C PHE A 675 14.74 34.12 12.48
N ASP A 676 15.22 35.33 12.77
CA ASP A 676 16.59 35.56 13.21
C ASP A 676 16.79 35.15 14.67
N LYS A 677 18.01 35.30 15.18
CA LYS A 677 18.35 35.01 16.58
C LYS A 677 17.62 35.88 17.61
N CYS A 678 16.89 36.91 17.17
CA CYS A 678 16.10 37.83 17.98
C CYS A 678 14.59 37.59 17.88
N GLY A 679 14.14 36.59 17.09
CA GLY A 679 12.72 36.32 16.85
C GLY A 679 12.08 37.21 15.78
N VAL A 680 12.86 37.96 15.00
CA VAL A 680 12.34 38.82 13.91
C VAL A 680 12.35 38.04 12.59
N CYS A 681 11.22 37.98 11.89
CA CYS A 681 11.11 37.28 10.62
C CYS A 681 11.92 37.97 9.52
N GLY A 682 12.94 37.30 8.99
CA GLY A 682 13.86 37.90 8.01
C GLY A 682 14.77 38.99 8.59
N GLY A 683 14.91 39.08 9.91
CA GLY A 683 15.74 40.09 10.56
C GLY A 683 17.25 39.84 10.43
N ALA A 684 18.05 40.89 10.68
CA ALA A 684 19.51 40.83 10.64
C ALA A 684 20.16 40.37 11.97
N GLY A 685 19.37 40.10 13.01
CA GLY A 685 19.86 39.72 14.33
C GLY A 685 20.51 40.86 15.14
N SER A 686 20.27 42.12 14.78
CA SER A 686 20.85 43.31 15.43
C SER A 686 20.06 43.83 16.64
N THR A 687 18.76 43.51 16.72
CA THR A 687 17.80 44.03 17.73
C THR A 687 17.97 43.43 19.13
N CYS A 688 18.77 42.37 19.28
CA CYS A 688 19.00 41.67 20.53
C CYS A 688 20.51 41.53 20.85
N LYS A 689 20.80 41.06 22.06
CA LYS A 689 22.14 40.64 22.50
C LYS A 689 22.08 39.25 23.13
N LYS A 690 23.09 38.42 22.87
CA LYS A 690 23.22 37.12 23.54
C LYS A 690 23.59 37.35 25.00
N VAL A 691 22.92 36.64 25.90
CA VAL A 691 23.24 36.57 27.32
C VAL A 691 23.46 35.10 27.66
N SER A 692 24.52 34.80 28.40
CA SER A 692 24.83 33.45 28.85
C SER A 692 25.59 33.48 30.16
N GLY A 693 25.44 32.42 30.95
CA GLY A 693 26.16 32.27 32.21
C GLY A 693 26.07 30.84 32.75
N SER A 694 26.67 30.63 33.91
CA SER A 694 26.69 29.35 34.60
C SER A 694 26.68 29.52 36.11
N MET A 695 26.07 28.56 36.80
CA MET A 695 26.12 28.40 38.24
C MET A 695 26.73 27.02 38.53
N GLU A 696 27.64 26.96 39.50
CA GLU A 696 28.34 25.73 39.93
C GLU A 696 28.26 25.46 41.44
N ARG A 697 27.68 26.38 42.20
CA ARG A 697 27.51 26.32 43.65
C ARG A 697 26.14 26.89 44.01
N ALA A 698 25.39 26.17 44.82
CA ALA A 698 24.14 26.66 45.39
C ALA A 698 24.10 26.43 46.90
N ARG A 699 23.15 27.08 47.57
CA ARG A 699 22.72 26.74 48.92
C ARG A 699 21.61 25.67 48.83
N PRO A 700 21.41 24.86 49.88
CA PRO A 700 20.26 23.96 49.95
C PRO A 700 18.93 24.74 49.84
N GLY A 701 17.95 24.17 49.15
CA GLY A 701 16.68 24.83 48.83
C GLY A 701 16.65 25.47 47.43
N TYR A 702 15.72 26.39 47.22
CA TYR A 702 15.56 27.12 45.95
C TYR A 702 16.51 28.32 45.88
N GLN A 703 17.26 28.43 44.79
CA GLN A 703 18.12 29.57 44.51
C GLN A 703 17.92 30.13 43.09
N ASP A 704 17.80 31.45 42.98
CA ASP A 704 17.69 32.17 41.70
C ASP A 704 18.99 32.01 40.89
N VAL A 705 18.87 31.50 39.65
CA VAL A 705 19.96 31.35 38.68
C VAL A 705 20.02 32.58 37.78
N VAL A 706 18.90 32.97 37.18
CA VAL A 706 18.79 34.13 36.29
C VAL A 706 17.33 34.55 36.11
N THR A 707 17.06 35.86 36.07
CA THR A 707 15.77 36.40 35.60
C THR A 707 15.90 36.77 34.13
N ILE A 708 15.10 36.10 33.29
CA ILE A 708 15.06 36.28 31.84
C ILE A 708 13.95 37.29 31.53
N PRO A 709 14.23 38.41 30.83
CA PRO A 709 13.24 39.46 30.59
C PRO A 709 12.21 39.05 29.53
N ALA A 710 11.06 39.73 29.54
CA ALA A 710 10.08 39.66 28.44
C ALA A 710 10.74 40.05 27.10
N GLY A 711 10.23 39.49 26.00
CA GLY A 711 10.80 39.59 24.66
C GLY A 711 12.08 38.79 24.43
N ALA A 712 12.61 38.08 25.42
CA ALA A 712 13.78 37.21 25.22
C ALA A 712 13.43 35.97 24.37
N THR A 713 14.36 35.54 23.52
CA THR A 713 14.18 34.41 22.58
C THR A 713 15.31 33.37 22.70
N HIS A 714 15.09 32.19 22.11
CA HIS A 714 16.05 31.07 22.09
C HIS A 714 16.63 30.74 23.48
N LEU A 715 15.75 30.61 24.48
CA LEU A 715 16.09 30.15 25.81
C LEU A 715 16.63 28.72 25.73
N ASP A 716 17.77 28.48 26.36
CA ASP A 716 18.40 27.18 26.47
C ASP A 716 19.09 27.07 27.85
N ILE A 717 18.39 26.48 28.82
CA ILE A 717 18.88 26.23 30.18
C ILE A 717 19.12 24.73 30.34
N LYS A 718 20.29 24.36 30.86
CA LYS A 718 20.72 22.97 31.08
C LYS A 718 21.28 22.81 32.49
N GLN A 719 20.78 21.83 33.23
CA GLN A 719 21.49 21.20 34.34
C GLN A 719 22.12 19.90 33.80
N ARG A 720 23.27 19.47 34.36
CA ARG A 720 23.89 18.19 33.99
C ARG A 720 24.48 17.47 35.20
N ALA A 721 23.95 16.29 35.52
CA ALA A 721 24.53 15.42 36.53
C ALA A 721 25.98 14.97 36.18
N PRO A 722 26.86 14.76 37.17
CA PRO A 722 28.20 14.19 36.96
C PRO A 722 28.15 12.80 36.31
N ALA A 723 29.12 12.47 35.47
CA ALA A 723 29.14 11.19 34.73
C ALA A 723 29.19 9.93 35.62
N SER A 724 29.52 10.08 36.91
CA SER A 724 29.59 9.00 37.91
C SER A 724 28.32 8.83 38.77
N SER A 725 27.30 9.69 38.64
CA SER A 725 26.04 9.59 39.39
C SER A 725 24.85 9.95 38.51
N ARG A 726 23.74 9.20 38.63
CA ARG A 726 22.49 9.54 37.91
C ARG A 726 21.83 10.82 38.42
N HIS A 727 22.13 11.24 39.65
CA HIS A 727 21.53 12.41 40.29
C HIS A 727 22.58 13.21 41.09
N ASP A 728 22.58 14.53 40.95
CA ASP A 728 23.32 15.49 41.80
C ASP A 728 22.39 16.26 42.74
N ASN A 729 21.18 15.72 42.94
CA ASN A 729 20.10 16.28 43.76
C ASN A 729 19.76 17.75 43.44
N SER A 730 20.01 18.17 42.20
CA SER A 730 19.80 19.54 41.74
C SER A 730 18.82 19.56 40.56
N TYR A 731 17.73 20.30 40.70
CA TYR A 731 16.59 20.29 39.76
C TYR A 731 16.20 21.70 39.34
N LEU A 732 15.90 21.92 38.07
CA LEU A 732 15.48 23.22 37.53
C LEU A 732 14.04 23.55 37.92
N ALA A 733 13.78 24.81 38.25
CA ALA A 733 12.44 25.34 38.53
C ALA A 733 12.22 26.68 37.82
N VAL A 734 10.96 27.06 37.61
CA VAL A 734 10.58 28.33 36.95
C VAL A 734 9.52 29.04 37.78
N ARG A 735 9.82 30.28 38.14
CA ARG A 735 8.98 31.15 38.97
C ARG A 735 8.64 32.44 38.21
N ARG A 736 7.38 32.87 38.30
CA ARG A 736 6.89 34.15 37.76
C ARG A 736 7.30 35.34 38.63
N GLN A 737 7.08 36.56 38.13
CA GLN A 737 7.28 37.79 38.90
C GLN A 737 6.30 37.93 40.09
N ASP A 738 5.10 37.37 39.98
CA ASP A 738 4.10 37.33 41.07
C ASP A 738 4.46 36.35 42.20
N GLY A 739 5.54 35.57 42.02
CA GLY A 739 6.00 34.55 42.97
C GLY A 739 5.44 33.14 42.75
N THR A 740 4.48 32.95 41.84
CA THR A 740 3.91 31.64 41.51
C THR A 740 4.89 30.78 40.72
N TYR A 741 4.78 29.45 40.85
CA TYR A 741 5.65 28.49 40.14
C TYR A 741 4.96 27.93 38.90
N LEU A 742 5.67 27.96 37.77
CA LEU A 742 5.28 27.33 36.51
C LEU A 742 5.85 25.92 36.36
N LEU A 743 6.98 25.65 37.02
CA LEU A 743 7.67 24.36 37.02
C LEU A 743 8.37 24.14 38.35
N ASN A 744 8.24 22.92 38.88
CA ASN A 744 8.95 22.39 40.05
C ASN A 744 8.92 23.31 41.29
N GLY A 745 7.74 23.83 41.64
CA GLY A 745 7.48 24.55 42.89
C GLY A 745 7.09 23.64 44.06
N ASP A 746 6.96 24.20 45.26
CA ASP A 746 6.52 23.51 46.49
C ASP A 746 7.29 22.21 46.83
N TYR A 747 8.56 22.11 46.43
CA TYR A 747 9.36 20.87 46.52
C TYR A 747 8.79 19.67 45.73
N LYS A 748 7.88 19.91 44.79
CA LYS A 748 7.33 18.91 43.85
C LYS A 748 8.19 18.88 42.59
N LEU A 749 8.43 17.70 42.02
CA LEU A 749 9.25 17.53 40.82
C LEU A 749 8.45 16.86 39.69
N MET A 750 8.52 17.45 38.50
CA MET A 750 8.00 16.87 37.28
C MET A 750 9.06 15.95 36.66
N THR A 751 8.81 14.65 36.68
CA THR A 751 9.79 13.61 36.31
C THR A 751 9.91 13.37 34.80
N MET A 752 8.86 13.68 34.03
CA MET A 752 8.72 13.37 32.60
C MET A 752 8.79 14.61 31.71
N GLU A 753 9.08 14.43 30.41
CA GLU A 753 9.04 15.53 29.43
C GLU A 753 7.66 16.20 29.43
N THR A 754 7.65 17.51 29.66
CA THR A 754 6.43 18.29 29.87
C THR A 754 6.47 19.61 29.10
N ASP A 755 5.37 19.88 28.41
CA ASP A 755 5.07 21.18 27.81
C ASP A 755 4.41 22.10 28.84
N ILE A 756 5.05 23.23 29.13
CA ILE A 756 4.60 24.25 30.08
C ILE A 756 4.00 25.41 29.27
N PRO A 757 2.67 25.59 29.28
CA PRO A 757 2.00 26.63 28.50
C PRO A 757 2.21 28.01 29.11
N LEU A 758 2.44 29.00 28.24
CA LEU A 758 2.41 30.43 28.54
C LEU A 758 1.57 31.13 27.47
N PRO A 759 0.81 32.19 27.78
CA PRO A 759 0.08 32.96 26.78
C PRO A 759 1.05 33.47 25.69
N GLY A 760 0.92 32.97 24.46
CA GLY A 760 1.83 33.30 23.34
C GLY A 760 3.21 32.61 23.31
N ALA A 761 3.54 31.71 24.24
CA ALA A 761 4.82 30.98 24.24
C ALA A 761 4.72 29.55 24.80
N LEU A 762 5.69 28.68 24.47
CA LEU A 762 5.78 27.34 25.05
C LEU A 762 7.19 27.06 25.59
N LEU A 763 7.27 26.69 26.87
CA LEU A 763 8.50 26.17 27.46
C LEU A 763 8.47 24.63 27.42
N ARG A 764 9.48 24.04 26.80
CA ARG A 764 9.65 22.59 26.74
C ARG A 764 10.68 22.15 27.78
N TYR A 765 10.26 21.32 28.72
CA TYR A 765 11.10 20.80 29.80
C TYR A 765 11.27 19.29 29.68
N SER A 766 12.49 18.78 29.85
CA SER A 766 12.84 17.36 29.61
C SER A 766 12.41 16.36 30.68
N GLY A 767 11.94 16.83 31.86
CA GLY A 767 11.75 15.98 33.03
C GLY A 767 13.02 15.85 33.88
N SER A 768 12.86 15.69 35.19
CA SER A 768 13.97 15.55 36.16
C SER A 768 14.61 14.16 36.16
N SER A 769 13.99 13.18 35.48
CA SER A 769 14.58 11.86 35.25
C SER A 769 15.60 11.83 34.10
N ALA A 770 15.67 12.90 33.29
CA ALA A 770 16.59 13.01 32.18
C ALA A 770 18.05 13.21 32.65
N THR A 771 19.00 12.57 31.98
CA THR A 771 20.46 12.72 32.27
C THR A 771 21.01 14.12 31.98
N LEU A 772 20.26 14.92 31.22
CA LEU A 772 20.48 16.33 30.95
C LEU A 772 19.13 17.03 31.11
N GLU A 773 18.85 17.52 32.32
CA GLU A 773 17.65 18.29 32.59
C GLU A 773 17.72 19.63 31.85
N ARG A 774 16.72 19.93 31.02
CA ARG A 774 16.79 21.03 30.04
C ARG A 774 15.45 21.72 29.84
N ILE A 775 15.48 23.05 29.87
CA ILE A 775 14.35 23.94 29.53
C ILE A 775 14.70 24.69 28.25
N ARG A 776 13.77 24.72 27.28
CA ARG A 776 13.90 25.55 26.06
C ARG A 776 12.63 26.31 25.71
N SER A 777 12.80 27.48 25.08
CA SER A 777 11.77 28.19 24.30
C SER A 777 12.44 28.89 23.11
N PHE A 778 11.76 28.96 21.98
CA PHE A 778 12.24 29.66 20.78
C PHE A 778 11.56 31.03 20.60
N SER A 779 10.25 31.10 20.87
CA SER A 779 9.42 32.30 20.75
C SER A 779 9.80 33.38 21.78
N PRO A 780 9.50 34.67 21.50
CA PRO A 780 9.67 35.74 22.46
C PRO A 780 8.85 35.48 23.73
N LEU A 781 9.45 35.66 24.91
CA LEU A 781 8.71 35.53 26.17
C LEU A 781 7.64 36.64 26.32
N PRO A 782 6.41 36.32 26.73
CA PRO A 782 5.36 37.32 26.99
C PRO A 782 5.64 38.10 28.28
N GLU A 783 6.19 37.43 29.29
CA GLU A 783 6.47 37.95 30.64
C GLU A 783 7.90 37.60 31.06
N ALA A 784 8.43 38.29 32.08
CA ALA A 784 9.75 37.96 32.61
C ALA A 784 9.68 36.76 33.57
N LEU A 785 10.64 35.85 33.47
CA LEU A 785 10.66 34.58 34.20
C LEU A 785 11.95 34.42 35.00
N THR A 786 11.85 33.98 36.24
CA THR A 786 13.00 33.66 37.09
C THR A 786 13.26 32.16 37.06
N ILE A 787 14.41 31.79 36.53
CA ILE A 787 14.91 30.42 36.55
C ILE A 787 15.58 30.18 37.90
N GLN A 788 15.18 29.11 38.58
CA GLN A 788 15.72 28.66 39.85
C GLN A 788 16.33 27.27 39.74
N VAL A 789 17.17 26.91 40.71
CA VAL A 789 17.58 25.54 40.97
C VAL A 789 17.20 25.15 42.40
N LEU A 790 16.47 24.04 42.55
CA LEU A 790 16.23 23.38 43.83
C LEU A 790 17.39 22.41 44.08
N SER A 791 18.15 22.63 45.14
CA SER A 791 19.29 21.78 45.51
C SER A 791 19.06 21.08 46.85
N VAL A 792 19.27 19.76 46.92
CA VAL A 792 19.02 18.94 48.12
C VAL A 792 20.30 18.24 48.60
N GLY A 793 20.61 18.39 49.90
CA GLY A 793 21.82 17.85 50.54
C GLY A 793 22.86 18.92 50.87
N GLU A 794 23.97 18.51 51.49
CA GLU A 794 25.04 19.42 51.91
C GLU A 794 26.01 19.76 50.77
N SER A 795 26.37 21.04 50.65
CA SER A 795 27.30 21.57 49.63
C SER A 795 26.96 21.19 48.16
N PRO A 796 25.74 21.45 47.68
CA PRO A 796 25.35 21.07 46.31
C PRO A 796 26.14 21.85 45.26
N ARG A 797 26.55 21.14 44.20
CA ARG A 797 27.28 21.68 43.05
C ARG A 797 26.46 21.54 41.77
N PRO A 798 25.31 22.23 41.66
CA PRO A 798 24.46 22.16 40.49
C PRO A 798 25.22 22.67 39.28
N ARG A 799 25.29 21.90 38.19
CA ARG A 799 26.03 22.29 36.97
C ARG A 799 25.10 22.96 35.97
N VAL A 800 24.57 24.14 36.33
CA VAL A 800 23.60 24.86 35.50
C VAL A 800 24.32 25.78 34.51
N LYS A 801 23.97 25.69 33.23
CA LYS A 801 24.39 26.61 32.16
C LYS A 801 23.16 27.13 31.43
N TYR A 802 23.09 28.44 31.22
CA TYR A 802 21.98 29.08 30.51
C TYR A 802 22.47 29.98 29.37
N SER A 803 21.66 30.08 28.32
CA SER A 803 21.80 31.11 27.28
C SER A 803 20.45 31.53 26.71
N TYR A 804 20.32 32.79 26.34
CA TYR A 804 19.15 33.37 25.67
C TYR A 804 19.57 34.64 24.90
N PHE A 805 18.69 35.18 24.07
CA PHE A 805 18.88 36.50 23.45
C PHE A 805 17.90 37.49 24.06
N ALA A 806 18.42 38.55 24.69
CA ALA A 806 17.62 39.62 25.29
C ALA A 806 17.46 40.79 24.30
N PRO A 807 16.28 41.44 24.23
CA PRO A 807 16.11 42.69 23.47
C PRO A 807 17.14 43.76 23.88
N ARG A 808 17.60 44.57 22.94
CA ARG A 808 18.35 45.79 23.27
C ARG A 808 17.36 46.87 23.73
N PRO A 809 17.63 47.62 24.81
CA PRO A 809 16.84 48.80 25.12
C PRO A 809 17.03 49.84 24.01
N ASN A 810 15.92 50.34 23.45
CA ASN A 810 15.97 51.35 22.39
C ASN A 810 16.46 52.70 22.96
N HIS A 811 17.60 53.19 22.48
CA HIS A 811 18.07 54.57 22.70
C HIS A 811 17.27 55.60 21.87
N ALA A 812 15.95 55.43 21.77
CA ALA A 812 15.07 56.21 20.89
C ALA A 812 13.89 56.87 21.64
N ALA A 813 14.02 57.09 22.95
CA ALA A 813 12.99 57.74 23.77
C ALA A 813 13.57 58.47 25.01
N SER A 814 14.56 59.36 24.84
CA SER A 814 14.79 60.52 25.72
C SER A 814 15.84 61.46 25.13
N SER A 815 15.39 62.60 24.58
CA SER A 815 16.24 63.74 24.20
C SER A 815 15.47 65.05 24.38
N SER A 816 15.04 65.31 25.61
CA SER A 816 14.55 66.57 26.20
C SER A 816 14.11 66.20 27.63
N ASN A 817 14.49 66.87 28.73
CA ASN A 817 15.08 68.19 28.89
C ASN A 817 15.88 68.30 30.22
N ASN A 818 16.76 69.30 30.32
CA ASN A 818 17.36 69.89 31.54
C ASN A 818 18.07 69.03 32.63
N ASN A 819 19.36 69.34 32.79
CA ASN A 819 20.05 69.82 34.01
C ASN A 819 19.68 69.32 35.43
N ASN A 820 20.77 69.01 36.14
CA ASN A 820 21.02 69.11 37.60
C ASN A 820 20.74 67.92 38.55
N VAL A 821 21.86 67.50 39.18
CA VAL A 821 22.04 67.05 40.58
C VAL A 821 21.59 65.64 40.98
N GLY A 822 22.50 64.93 41.68
CA GLY A 822 22.15 63.90 42.68
C GLY A 822 22.51 62.45 42.30
N GLY A 823 23.78 62.06 42.42
CA GLY A 823 24.21 60.69 42.11
C GLY A 823 23.91 59.65 43.22
N ARG A 824 23.89 58.36 42.86
CA ARG A 824 24.05 57.25 43.82
C ARG A 824 24.65 55.98 43.19
N ARG A 825 25.82 55.60 43.72
CA ARG A 825 26.44 54.25 43.80
C ARG A 825 26.53 53.39 42.52
N LYS A 826 27.75 53.25 42.00
CA LYS A 826 28.15 52.12 41.15
C LYS A 826 28.04 50.80 41.94
N SER A 827 27.43 49.78 41.35
CA SER A 827 27.42 48.40 41.88
C SER A 827 28.69 47.65 41.47
N ILE A 828 29.08 46.66 42.28
CA ILE A 828 30.48 46.17 42.33
C ILE A 828 30.84 45.08 41.31
N ASN A 829 29.91 44.73 40.40
CA ASN A 829 30.06 43.68 39.40
C ASN A 829 30.19 44.27 37.97
N ALA A 830 31.20 45.12 37.76
CA ALA A 830 31.64 45.45 36.41
C ALA A 830 32.42 44.25 35.85
N ILE A 831 31.82 43.51 34.92
CA ILE A 831 32.56 42.52 34.14
C ILE A 831 33.53 43.29 33.25
N GLN A 832 34.81 42.98 33.39
CA GLN A 832 35.91 43.61 32.69
C GLN A 832 35.80 43.34 31.18
N GLU A 833 35.90 44.40 30.37
CA GLU A 833 35.97 44.24 28.92
C GLU A 833 37.27 43.51 28.56
N VAL A 834 37.13 42.30 28.01
CA VAL A 834 38.24 41.61 27.32
C VAL A 834 38.14 42.00 25.84
N GLY A 835 39.19 42.66 25.36
CA GLY A 835 39.15 43.34 24.07
C GLY A 835 39.28 42.43 22.85
N GLY A 836 38.54 42.78 21.80
CA GLY A 836 39.13 43.00 20.48
C GLY A 836 39.42 41.81 19.58
N ALA A 837 39.74 40.62 20.09
CA ALA A 837 40.16 39.49 19.26
C ALA A 837 39.09 38.39 19.15
N GLU A 838 38.72 38.00 17.92
CA GLU A 838 37.69 36.98 17.64
C GLU A 838 38.22 35.84 16.75
N TRP A 839 37.87 34.59 17.12
CA TRP A 839 38.18 33.39 16.34
C TRP A 839 37.40 33.36 15.02
N THR A 840 38.06 33.73 13.93
CA THR A 840 37.47 33.75 12.59
C THR A 840 37.58 32.38 11.92
N LEU A 841 36.46 31.92 11.38
CA LEU A 841 36.29 30.60 10.78
C LEU A 841 36.37 30.69 9.25
N ARG A 842 37.33 29.99 8.63
CA ARG A 842 37.36 29.82 7.17
C ARG A 842 36.41 28.71 6.73
N GLU A 843 36.20 28.61 5.42
CA GLU A 843 35.37 27.56 4.82
C GLU A 843 35.95 26.16 5.09
N TRP A 844 35.07 25.16 5.04
CA TRP A 844 35.46 23.76 5.20
C TRP A 844 36.14 23.25 3.92
N GLY A 845 37.31 22.66 4.06
CA GLY A 845 37.97 21.91 2.98
C GLY A 845 37.18 20.66 2.57
N PRO A 846 37.65 19.92 1.56
CA PRO A 846 37.04 18.66 1.16
C PRO A 846 37.00 17.66 2.33
N CYS A 847 36.03 16.74 2.30
CA CYS A 847 35.93 15.65 3.26
C CYS A 847 37.16 14.74 3.10
N SER A 848 37.78 14.31 4.20
CA SER A 848 38.99 13.46 4.17
C SER A 848 38.77 12.09 3.53
N GLN A 849 37.51 11.69 3.36
CA GLN A 849 37.08 10.49 2.65
C GLN A 849 36.02 10.87 1.61
N THR A 850 36.00 10.16 0.49
CA THR A 850 35.01 10.35 -0.59
C THR A 850 33.70 9.60 -0.36
N CYS A 851 33.67 8.69 0.62
CA CYS A 851 32.52 7.90 1.04
C CYS A 851 32.59 7.61 2.55
N GLY A 852 31.48 7.15 3.14
CA GLY A 852 31.42 6.76 4.54
C GLY A 852 31.62 7.91 5.53
N GLU A 853 32.16 7.60 6.71
CA GLU A 853 32.50 8.60 7.73
C GLU A 853 33.88 9.21 7.45
N GLY A 854 33.89 10.45 6.96
CA GLY A 854 35.11 11.26 6.81
C GLY A 854 35.14 12.43 7.78
N VAL A 855 36.20 13.22 7.69
CA VAL A 855 36.42 14.42 8.50
C VAL A 855 36.74 15.61 7.58
N GLN A 856 35.98 16.69 7.68
CA GLN A 856 36.35 17.97 7.07
C GLN A 856 37.15 18.81 8.05
N GLN A 857 38.21 19.46 7.56
CA GLN A 857 38.95 20.46 8.32
C GLN A 857 38.80 21.86 7.74
N ARG A 858 38.99 22.88 8.57
CA ARG A 858 39.00 24.31 8.19
C ARG A 858 40.07 25.05 8.98
N ALA A 859 40.58 26.14 8.39
CA ALA A 859 41.44 27.05 9.14
C ALA A 859 40.61 27.86 10.16
N VAL A 860 41.14 27.93 11.38
CA VAL A 860 40.59 28.71 12.50
C VAL A 860 41.68 29.69 12.92
N VAL A 861 41.47 30.98 12.65
CA VAL A 861 42.48 32.03 12.79
C VAL A 861 41.95 33.10 13.74
N CYS A 862 42.70 33.43 14.78
CA CYS A 862 42.38 34.54 15.66
C CYS A 862 42.72 35.85 14.94
N LEU A 863 41.74 36.75 14.82
CA LEU A 863 41.92 38.08 14.23
C LEU A 863 41.59 39.16 15.26
N ASP A 864 42.35 40.24 15.27
CA ASP A 864 42.04 41.44 16.04
C ASP A 864 40.90 42.28 15.42
N SER A 865 40.56 43.39 16.06
CA SER A 865 39.51 44.31 15.63
C SER A 865 39.84 45.08 14.33
N GLN A 866 41.05 44.92 13.79
CA GLN A 866 41.48 45.46 12.49
C GLN A 866 41.67 44.34 11.43
N GLY A 867 41.45 43.08 11.78
CA GLY A 867 41.55 41.94 10.87
C GLY A 867 42.96 41.34 10.72
N HIS A 868 43.91 41.69 11.58
CA HIS A 868 45.26 41.11 11.57
C HIS A 868 45.35 39.85 12.46
N PRO A 869 46.24 38.89 12.15
CA PRO A 869 46.45 37.72 13.01
C PRO A 869 46.94 38.13 14.41
N SER A 870 46.19 37.76 15.44
CA SER A 870 46.53 38.00 16.86
C SER A 870 46.65 36.68 17.63
N GLY A 871 47.33 36.71 18.78
CA GLY A 871 47.37 35.61 19.76
C GLY A 871 46.38 35.78 20.93
N ASP A 872 45.63 36.89 20.98
CA ASP A 872 44.87 37.31 22.17
C ASP A 872 43.50 36.61 22.32
N CYS A 873 43.12 35.74 21.38
CA CYS A 873 41.89 34.96 21.50
C CYS A 873 42.05 33.83 22.53
N PRO A 874 41.09 33.63 23.47
CA PRO A 874 41.13 32.52 24.40
C PRO A 874 41.09 31.16 23.68
N GLU A 875 42.13 30.34 23.84
CA GLU A 875 42.20 28.98 23.26
C GLU A 875 41.05 28.07 23.74
N GLU A 876 40.53 28.30 24.96
CA GLU A 876 39.35 27.62 25.51
C GLU A 876 38.06 27.85 24.69
N LEU A 877 38.02 28.95 23.92
CA LEU A 877 36.92 29.31 23.01
C LEU A 877 37.22 28.95 21.56
N ARG A 878 38.39 28.37 21.25
CA ARG A 878 38.80 28.04 19.88
C ARG A 878 37.78 27.10 19.24
N PRO A 879 37.06 27.52 18.19
CA PRO A 879 36.07 26.68 17.56
C PRO A 879 36.69 25.42 16.97
N LEU A 880 35.92 24.32 16.95
CA LEU A 880 36.35 23.07 16.32
C LEU A 880 36.77 23.33 14.86
N ALA A 881 38.06 23.08 14.58
CA ALA A 881 38.67 23.14 13.26
C ALA A 881 38.37 21.89 12.41
N SER A 882 37.68 20.91 12.99
CA SER A 882 37.40 19.58 12.44
C SER A 882 35.93 19.21 12.69
N ARG A 883 35.25 18.61 11.72
CA ARG A 883 33.89 18.03 11.84
C ARG A 883 33.78 16.71 11.09
N SER A 884 32.92 15.81 11.54
CA SER A 884 32.53 14.65 10.73
C SER A 884 31.71 15.07 9.51
N CYS A 885 31.93 14.36 8.41
CA CYS A 885 31.13 14.39 7.19
C CYS A 885 30.68 12.95 6.91
N ALA A 886 29.37 12.73 6.79
CA ALA A 886 28.80 11.48 6.30
C ALA A 886 28.48 11.65 4.81
N LEU A 887 29.19 10.91 3.98
CA LEU A 887 28.86 10.73 2.55
C LEU A 887 28.20 9.36 2.36
N HIS A 888 27.78 9.05 1.13
CA HIS A 888 27.18 7.76 0.78
C HIS A 888 28.04 6.57 1.25
N SER A 889 27.39 5.45 1.55
CA SER A 889 28.07 4.21 1.98
C SER A 889 29.22 3.87 1.03
N CYS A 890 30.38 3.53 1.59
CA CYS A 890 31.52 3.15 0.76
C CYS A 890 31.23 1.90 -0.08
N PRO A 891 31.89 1.76 -1.24
CA PRO A 891 31.80 0.55 -2.04
C PRO A 891 32.15 -0.68 -1.21
N SER A 892 31.39 -1.75 -1.42
CA SER A 892 31.48 -2.98 -0.62
C SER A 892 31.75 -4.20 -1.49
N TRP A 893 32.40 -5.20 -0.90
CA TRP A 893 32.73 -6.44 -1.58
C TRP A 893 31.53 -7.39 -1.61
N LEU A 894 30.95 -7.61 -2.79
CA LEU A 894 29.95 -8.63 -3.02
C LEU A 894 30.62 -9.96 -3.40
N LEU A 895 30.27 -11.01 -2.66
CA LEU A 895 30.65 -12.39 -2.96
C LEU A 895 29.73 -12.96 -4.05
N GLY A 896 30.31 -13.50 -5.12
CA GLY A 896 29.58 -14.28 -6.11
C GLY A 896 29.47 -15.76 -5.72
N GLU A 897 28.74 -16.50 -6.54
CA GLU A 897 28.55 -17.94 -6.40
C GLU A 897 29.86 -18.73 -6.47
N TRP A 898 29.85 -19.92 -5.86
CA TRP A 898 30.92 -20.89 -5.99
C TRP A 898 30.88 -21.59 -7.36
N SER A 899 32.05 -21.78 -7.95
CA SER A 899 32.22 -22.65 -9.11
C SER A 899 31.86 -24.10 -8.78
N PRO A 900 31.58 -24.93 -9.79
CA PRO A 900 31.69 -26.37 -9.66
C PRO A 900 33.03 -26.78 -9.02
N CYS A 901 33.04 -27.92 -8.35
CA CYS A 901 34.27 -28.49 -7.80
C CYS A 901 35.25 -28.82 -8.94
N SER A 902 36.54 -28.55 -8.76
CA SER A 902 37.57 -28.76 -9.80
C SER A 902 37.80 -30.23 -10.19
N LYS A 903 37.15 -31.17 -9.49
CA LYS A 903 37.09 -32.60 -9.79
C LYS A 903 35.68 -33.12 -9.55
N THR A 904 35.33 -34.18 -10.27
CA THR A 904 34.06 -34.91 -10.15
C THR A 904 34.11 -36.03 -9.10
N CYS A 905 35.31 -36.48 -8.71
CA CYS A 905 35.54 -37.43 -7.61
C CYS A 905 36.78 -37.03 -6.78
N GLY A 906 36.83 -37.49 -5.53
CA GLY A 906 37.91 -37.23 -4.57
C GLY A 906 38.01 -35.76 -4.14
N ARG A 907 39.19 -35.37 -3.63
CA ARG A 907 39.46 -34.01 -3.15
C ARG A 907 39.72 -33.03 -4.30
N GLY A 908 38.84 -32.03 -4.43
CA GLY A 908 38.96 -30.90 -5.34
C GLY A 908 38.89 -29.55 -4.60
N PHE A 909 38.77 -28.48 -5.38
CA PHE A 909 38.56 -27.12 -4.87
C PHE A 909 37.50 -26.39 -5.69
N ARG A 910 36.70 -25.55 -5.04
CA ARG A 910 35.79 -24.59 -5.68
C ARG A 910 36.27 -23.17 -5.46
N LYS A 911 36.01 -22.29 -6.43
CA LYS A 911 36.43 -20.88 -6.44
C LYS A 911 35.21 -19.99 -6.55
N ARG A 912 35.16 -18.86 -5.84
CA ARG A 912 34.11 -17.86 -6.03
C ARG A 912 34.67 -16.52 -6.45
N ALA A 913 33.95 -15.85 -7.35
CA ALA A 913 34.30 -14.51 -7.79
C ALA A 913 33.98 -13.49 -6.69
N LEU A 914 34.70 -12.37 -6.71
CA LEU A 914 34.45 -11.23 -5.83
C LEU A 914 34.29 -9.99 -6.72
N ARG A 915 33.27 -9.17 -6.45
CA ARG A 915 32.97 -7.95 -7.20
C ARG A 915 32.87 -6.77 -6.22
N CYS A 916 33.46 -5.64 -6.55
CA CYS A 916 33.21 -4.41 -5.82
C CYS A 916 31.89 -3.79 -6.30
N ILE A 917 31.00 -3.37 -5.40
CA ILE A 917 29.74 -2.69 -5.74
C ILE A 917 29.60 -1.36 -5.03
N ASP A 918 29.01 -0.37 -5.70
CA ASP A 918 28.66 0.92 -5.08
C ASP A 918 27.32 0.86 -4.32
N HIS A 919 26.94 1.99 -3.70
CA HIS A 919 25.67 2.16 -2.99
C HIS A 919 24.43 1.90 -3.87
N ASP A 920 24.54 2.11 -5.19
CA ASP A 920 23.44 1.99 -6.15
C ASP A 920 23.46 0.62 -6.87
N GLY A 921 24.26 -0.34 -6.38
CA GLY A 921 24.35 -1.71 -6.86
C GLY A 921 25.15 -1.89 -8.16
N ARG A 922 25.86 -0.86 -8.62
CA ARG A 922 26.69 -0.94 -9.84
C ARG A 922 28.03 -1.59 -9.52
N THR A 923 28.49 -2.45 -10.43
CA THR A 923 29.81 -3.09 -10.29
C THR A 923 30.92 -2.09 -10.62
N LEU A 924 31.80 -1.84 -9.66
CA LEU A 924 33.00 -1.03 -9.80
C LEU A 924 34.24 -1.89 -10.07
N THR A 925 35.36 -1.25 -10.42
CA THR A 925 36.67 -1.91 -10.43
C THR A 925 37.05 -2.38 -9.04
N ASN A 926 37.78 -3.50 -8.95
CA ASN A 926 38.17 -4.10 -7.67
C ASN A 926 39.02 -3.16 -6.79
N ASP A 927 39.74 -2.22 -7.37
CA ASP A 927 40.55 -1.23 -6.64
C ASP A 927 39.70 -0.14 -5.94
N SER A 928 38.37 -0.12 -6.18
CA SER A 928 37.42 0.82 -5.57
C SER A 928 36.88 0.37 -4.21
N CYS A 929 37.20 -0.85 -3.76
CA CYS A 929 36.83 -1.41 -2.45
C CYS A 929 38.10 -1.68 -1.61
N ASP A 930 38.06 -1.48 -0.29
CA ASP A 930 39.27 -1.63 0.55
C ASP A 930 39.82 -3.07 0.51
N PRO A 931 41.09 -3.30 0.10
CA PRO A 931 41.71 -4.62 0.09
C PRO A 931 41.76 -5.33 1.45
N LYS A 932 41.63 -4.61 2.58
CA LYS A 932 41.60 -5.15 3.94
C LYS A 932 40.28 -5.85 4.25
N ASP A 933 39.16 -5.27 3.79
CA ASP A 933 37.81 -5.82 3.99
C ASP A 933 37.47 -6.92 2.96
N ARG A 934 38.46 -7.30 2.13
CA ARG A 934 38.31 -8.31 1.07
C ARG A 934 37.97 -9.68 1.67
N PRO A 935 36.75 -10.22 1.48
CA PRO A 935 36.33 -11.46 2.12
C PRO A 935 37.18 -12.66 1.70
N ARG A 936 37.50 -13.51 2.67
CA ARG A 936 38.20 -14.79 2.49
C ARG A 936 37.45 -15.88 3.27
N PRO A 937 37.47 -17.15 2.83
CA PRO A 937 38.18 -17.68 1.66
C PRO A 937 37.43 -17.43 0.33
N LEU A 938 38.21 -17.31 -0.76
CA LEU A 938 37.73 -17.32 -2.15
C LEU A 938 37.99 -18.66 -2.86
N LEU A 939 38.64 -19.58 -2.17
CA LEU A 939 38.99 -20.94 -2.57
C LEU A 939 38.63 -21.86 -1.40
N GLU A 940 37.79 -22.86 -1.63
CA GLU A 940 37.36 -23.81 -0.61
C GLU A 940 37.59 -25.24 -1.11
N LEU A 941 37.97 -26.14 -0.20
CA LEU A 941 38.11 -27.56 -0.50
C LEU A 941 36.72 -28.18 -0.64
N CYS A 942 36.52 -28.99 -1.67
CA CYS A 942 35.31 -29.77 -1.88
C CYS A 942 35.71 -31.24 -2.04
N ASP A 943 35.21 -32.07 -1.12
CA ASP A 943 35.40 -33.52 -1.17
C ASP A 943 34.16 -34.13 -1.85
N GLN A 944 34.36 -34.68 -3.05
CA GLN A 944 33.39 -35.51 -3.75
C GLN A 944 33.51 -36.96 -3.24
N SER A 945 32.61 -37.84 -3.69
CA SER A 945 32.74 -39.30 -3.51
C SER A 945 34.11 -39.81 -3.95
N ALA A 946 34.58 -40.91 -3.35
CA ALA A 946 35.87 -41.50 -3.70
C ALA A 946 35.97 -41.80 -5.20
N CYS A 947 37.12 -41.45 -5.79
CA CYS A 947 37.62 -42.13 -6.98
C CYS A 947 38.17 -43.50 -6.54
#